data_AF-A0A7S2QJQ2-F1
#
_entry.id   AF-A0A7S2QJQ2-F1
#
_cell.length_a   1.000
_cell.length_b   1.000
_cell.length_c   1.000
_cell.angle_alpha   90.00
_cell.angle_beta   90.00
_cell.angle_gamma   90.00
#
_symmetry.space_group_name_H-M   'P 1'
#
loop_
_entity.id
_entity.type
_entity.pdbx_description
1 polymer ?
#
loop_
_entity_poly.entity_id
_entity_poly.type
_entity_poly.pdbx_seq_one_letter_code
_entity_poly.pdbx_strand_id
1 'polypeptide(L)'
;RRRSPSRRRRSPSRRRRDRSRSRRDRRRSPSRKRKDKKEEEGKAKEEEEKAMRRRQELTPKDLEDGEDDSDDEGGEDVWDADRRRRAAEAAWRDQDTAAPEALDLSGGLPFALLLPLLASGEAALRGVAKVLRQVLLHSKHAERDLQGALTILLSSRREAVATHILAEAIRTVFQLRDREVGENLPGQALAAKRKKVALFTGPCLRAADVAQVIDEYRLPAVWNGADGQKLQESLKKLLNLSSAKGDETALLVRVLQSRPGLPWHLALRGLAHAVVLSLPASGEAPSADPAKLVAMEDFVLRAYSQRGARTDDLVKALMRGKRGEALVEACAPECGTLIRPMTAQEARGDVGAALAALRRCGGAAFAEEQTQGDKALSRLEAQVHVKADGQVTVFGSRGGREFSKRPEFEACATAALKLGLEDVTTCVLDVLFVLKPKSKDADDAPDESETKEGIEAKEGRERTMFVRDLLVLNGVPLLSRPWQERQAGLRQVIKEHADLKLVRGVQLPAEALDDPRRVLALLDTLLRADKDGLGDALVLKSLSSPYHAGCSSGAWLKIANFVVTGEEADRQLFASLTDEERQRMPTKDDIHFSVVSGRRASFVEGVNGILKVQKMYHAAGVQPTWYTDVETVDPYKEVISRLGGDVEKVVPAGRLIPSRNKALDDAAALKKVCVQTSDDITSFRLYNDFSKYRTLDQGNTAARTCKILQVSPVSAARYMVAVMRAQPGDVRLAGVHPTHNAGEAFNAPGISAQRFVVGDFFAAEVSPCRFDIRFTLKEDYDYTCSHLEAHGGVCRLNRMMVVAKHETNLGGACDLRDSKGEEEIKNCERLKEKWPKVFRDNPKRPGQVILQWKREADEALDEPSAKRAKK
;
A
#
# COMPACT_ATOMS: atom_id res chain seq x y z
N ARG A 1 -10.77 80.25 -12.35
CA ARG A 1 -9.90 80.03 -11.16
C ARG A 1 -9.31 78.62 -11.28
N ARG A 2 -8.02 78.29 -11.34
CA ARG A 2 -6.68 78.91 -11.51
C ARG A 2 -5.91 77.84 -12.34
N ARG A 3 -5.47 78.15 -13.56
CA ARG A 3 -4.11 78.58 -13.99
C ARG A 3 -2.99 77.51 -13.88
N SER A 4 -2.44 77.21 -15.07
CA SER A 4 -1.14 76.64 -15.52
C SER A 4 0.10 77.28 -14.83
N PRO A 5 1.42 77.04 -15.17
CA PRO A 5 1.99 76.63 -16.47
C PRO A 5 3.36 75.88 -16.56
N SER A 6 3.64 75.54 -17.83
CA SER A 6 4.84 75.18 -18.62
C SER A 6 6.28 75.66 -18.30
N ARG A 7 7.23 75.03 -19.05
CA ARG A 7 8.55 75.47 -19.64
C ARG A 7 9.81 74.94 -18.90
N ARG A 8 10.92 74.47 -19.52
CA ARG A 8 11.77 74.87 -20.68
C ARG A 8 12.69 73.68 -21.11
N ARG A 9 12.86 73.36 -22.40
CA ARG A 9 13.99 73.67 -23.34
C ARG A 9 15.45 73.43 -22.87
N ARG A 10 16.21 72.59 -23.61
CA ARG A 10 17.45 72.94 -24.37
C ARG A 10 18.02 71.73 -25.17
N SER A 11 18.35 71.97 -26.45
CA SER A 11 19.24 71.20 -27.36
C SER A 11 20.71 71.65 -27.16
N PRO A 12 21.74 71.37 -28.02
CA PRO A 12 21.91 70.50 -29.21
C PRO A 12 23.29 69.75 -29.30
N SER A 13 23.52 68.89 -30.31
CA SER A 13 24.63 69.05 -31.30
C SER A 13 24.85 67.86 -32.25
N ARG A 14 25.29 68.23 -33.46
CA ARG A 14 25.56 67.46 -34.68
C ARG A 14 26.80 66.55 -34.58
N ARG A 15 26.84 65.46 -35.36
CA ARG A 15 27.91 65.22 -36.36
C ARG A 15 27.53 64.11 -37.37
N ARG A 16 27.55 64.50 -38.66
CA ARG A 16 27.54 63.65 -39.86
C ARG A 16 28.87 62.91 -40.01
N ARG A 17 28.86 61.70 -40.58
CA ARG A 17 29.86 61.28 -41.58
C ARG A 17 29.34 60.09 -42.41
N ASP A 18 29.38 60.30 -43.73
CA ASP A 18 29.33 59.30 -44.79
C ASP A 18 30.31 58.14 -44.57
N ARG A 19 29.95 56.95 -45.09
CA ARG A 19 30.82 56.20 -46.01
C ARG A 19 30.08 55.04 -46.69
N SER A 20 30.11 55.10 -48.01
CA SER A 20 29.81 54.08 -49.00
C SER A 20 30.93 53.03 -49.11
N ARG A 21 30.62 51.93 -49.86
CA ARG A 21 31.50 50.82 -50.33
C ARG A 21 31.77 49.74 -49.26
N SER A 22 31.78 48.43 -49.54
CA SER A 22 31.83 47.67 -50.80
C SER A 22 31.27 46.26 -50.59
N ARG A 23 30.52 45.74 -51.57
CA ARG A 23 30.34 44.31 -51.80
C ARG A 23 31.72 43.67 -52.09
N ARG A 24 32.13 42.68 -51.29
CA ARG A 24 33.18 41.72 -51.67
C ARG A 24 32.92 40.36 -51.06
N ASP A 25 33.08 39.37 -51.93
CA ASP A 25 32.95 37.93 -51.77
C ASP A 25 33.28 37.32 -50.42
N ARG A 26 32.39 36.44 -49.94
CA ARG A 26 32.77 35.26 -49.15
C ARG A 26 31.94 34.05 -49.56
N ARG A 27 32.36 33.38 -50.63
CA ARG A 27 32.10 31.95 -50.84
C ARG A 27 32.77 31.18 -49.70
N ARG A 28 32.00 30.74 -48.70
CA ARG A 28 32.46 29.74 -47.71
C ARG A 28 32.18 28.35 -48.26
N SER A 29 33.24 27.56 -48.42
CA SER A 29 33.21 26.22 -48.99
C SER A 29 32.29 25.25 -48.21
N PRO A 30 31.56 24.34 -48.88
CA PRO A 30 30.59 23.42 -48.26
C PRO A 30 31.19 22.39 -47.29
N SER A 31 32.52 22.26 -47.22
CA SER A 31 33.19 21.21 -46.45
C SER A 31 33.26 21.47 -44.94
N ARG A 32 33.17 22.73 -44.47
CA ARG A 32 33.17 23.02 -43.02
C ARG A 32 31.82 22.77 -42.34
N LYS A 33 30.70 23.05 -43.01
CA LYS A 33 29.35 22.79 -42.46
C LYS A 33 29.07 21.31 -42.20
N ARG A 34 29.72 20.39 -42.92
CA ARG A 34 29.59 18.94 -42.69
C ARG A 34 30.40 18.46 -41.49
N LYS A 35 31.47 19.16 -41.11
CA LYS A 35 32.30 18.76 -39.97
C LYS A 35 31.65 19.20 -38.66
N ASP A 36 31.16 20.45 -38.62
CA ASP A 36 30.49 21.01 -37.44
C ASP A 36 29.17 20.25 -37.13
N LYS A 37 28.40 19.87 -38.17
CA LYS A 37 27.17 19.08 -37.98
C LYS A 37 27.44 17.65 -37.46
N LYS A 38 28.55 17.04 -37.88
CA LYS A 38 28.91 15.67 -37.44
C LYS A 38 29.46 15.67 -36.01
N GLU A 39 30.07 16.76 -35.57
CA GLU A 39 30.49 16.97 -34.18
C GLU A 39 29.30 17.24 -33.24
N GLU A 40 28.30 18.00 -33.69
CA GLU A 40 27.04 18.19 -32.94
C GLU A 40 26.22 16.89 -32.83
N GLU A 41 26.07 16.13 -33.92
CA GLU A 41 25.38 14.82 -33.88
C GLU A 41 26.11 13.79 -33.00
N GLY A 42 27.45 13.84 -32.96
CA GLY A 42 28.25 13.00 -32.08
C GLY A 42 28.05 13.33 -30.60
N LYS A 43 28.06 14.62 -30.24
CA LYS A 43 27.81 15.08 -28.86
C LYS A 43 26.39 14.79 -28.38
N ALA A 44 25.40 14.95 -29.27
CA ALA A 44 24.02 14.63 -28.94
C ALA A 44 23.82 13.13 -28.66
N LYS A 45 24.44 12.24 -29.47
CA LYS A 45 24.42 10.79 -29.22
C LYS A 45 25.16 10.39 -27.95
N GLU A 46 26.28 11.04 -27.65
CA GLU A 46 27.04 10.76 -26.42
C GLU A 46 26.26 11.21 -25.18
N GLU A 47 25.58 12.37 -25.20
CA GLU A 47 24.69 12.79 -24.11
C GLU A 47 23.47 11.87 -23.96
N GLU A 48 22.89 11.40 -25.06
CA GLU A 48 21.76 10.47 -25.06
C GLU A 48 22.14 9.11 -24.47
N GLU A 49 23.31 8.56 -24.84
CA GLU A 49 23.83 7.31 -24.27
C GLU A 49 24.18 7.48 -22.78
N LYS A 50 24.72 8.63 -22.38
CA LYS A 50 25.05 8.96 -20.99
C LYS A 50 23.79 9.17 -20.14
N ALA A 51 22.74 9.74 -20.71
CA ALA A 51 21.42 9.86 -20.09
C ALA A 51 20.73 8.49 -19.96
N MET A 52 20.87 7.62 -20.95
CA MET A 52 20.35 6.24 -20.90
C MET A 52 21.07 5.41 -19.83
N ARG A 53 22.40 5.52 -19.70
CA ARG A 53 23.16 4.88 -18.62
C ARG A 53 22.78 5.39 -17.23
N ARG A 54 22.56 6.70 -17.07
CA ARG A 54 22.05 7.29 -15.81
C ARG A 54 20.64 6.82 -15.45
N ARG A 55 19.83 6.43 -16.43
CA ARG A 55 18.48 5.85 -16.20
C ARG A 55 18.54 4.36 -15.85
N GLN A 56 19.58 3.64 -16.26
CA GLN A 56 19.80 2.24 -15.88
C GLN A 56 20.42 2.09 -14.48
N GLU A 57 21.05 3.14 -13.96
CA GLU A 57 21.50 3.25 -12.58
C GLU A 57 20.44 3.96 -11.72
N LEU A 58 19.32 3.29 -11.45
CA LEU A 58 18.33 3.79 -10.49
C LEU A 58 18.98 3.90 -9.10
N THR A 59 19.07 5.11 -8.56
CA THR A 59 19.40 5.32 -7.14
C THR A 59 18.17 5.07 -6.28
N PRO A 60 18.31 4.55 -5.04
CA PRO A 60 17.19 4.24 -4.13
C PRO A 60 16.23 5.41 -3.82
N LYS A 61 16.56 6.63 -4.23
CA LYS A 61 15.82 7.86 -3.93
C LYS A 61 14.50 8.00 -4.71
N ASP A 62 14.35 7.33 -5.84
CA ASP A 62 13.14 7.40 -6.67
C ASP A 62 12.06 6.37 -6.25
N LEU A 63 12.31 5.62 -5.17
CA LEU A 63 11.39 4.62 -4.60
C LEU A 63 10.65 5.12 -3.33
N GLU A 64 10.93 6.34 -2.86
CA GLU A 64 10.46 6.81 -1.54
C GLU A 64 9.12 7.58 -1.56
N ASP A 65 8.62 8.06 -2.71
CA ASP A 65 7.43 8.95 -2.76
C ASP A 65 6.08 8.22 -2.95
N GLY A 66 6.04 6.91 -2.66
CA GLY A 66 4.83 6.08 -2.67
C GLY A 66 4.52 5.51 -1.30
N GLU A 67 4.44 6.34 -0.26
CA GLU A 67 4.06 5.91 1.10
C GLU A 67 2.55 5.64 1.15
N ASP A 68 2.15 4.43 0.76
CA ASP A 68 0.87 3.85 1.14
C ASP A 68 0.96 3.52 2.65
N ASP A 69 0.10 4.14 3.47
CA ASP A 69 0.02 4.04 4.94
C ASP A 69 -0.37 2.64 5.45
N SER A 70 -0.25 1.60 4.62
CA SER A 70 -0.38 0.22 5.06
C SER A 70 0.89 -0.18 5.79
N ASP A 71 0.93 0.07 7.10
CA ASP A 71 1.72 -0.64 8.13
C ASP A 71 1.48 -2.18 8.11
N ASP A 72 0.94 -2.74 7.02
CA ASP A 72 0.74 -4.15 6.76
C ASP A 72 2.11 -4.75 6.37
N GLU A 73 3.02 -4.74 7.35
CA GLU A 73 4.40 -5.24 7.29
C GLU A 73 4.42 -6.71 6.86
N GLY A 74 4.33 -7.02 5.56
CA GLY A 74 4.69 -8.30 4.95
C GLY A 74 4.18 -9.57 5.67
N GLY A 75 3.06 -9.48 6.39
CA GLY A 75 2.68 -10.45 7.42
C GLY A 75 2.28 -11.81 6.85
N GLU A 76 1.85 -11.86 5.58
CA GLU A 76 1.44 -13.08 4.89
C GLU A 76 2.60 -14.09 4.76
N ASP A 77 3.85 -13.61 4.69
CA ASP A 77 5.01 -14.43 4.29
C ASP A 77 5.90 -14.88 5.45
N VAL A 78 5.71 -14.31 6.64
CA VAL A 78 6.58 -14.54 7.80
C VAL A 78 6.40 -15.93 8.39
N TRP A 79 5.21 -16.53 8.25
CA TRP A 79 4.85 -17.75 8.99
C TRP A 79 4.78 -19.01 8.13
N ASP A 80 4.94 -18.91 6.80
CA ASP A 80 5.05 -20.06 5.91
C ASP A 80 6.32 -20.86 6.24
N ALA A 81 6.14 -22.05 6.81
CA ALA A 81 7.23 -22.91 7.24
C ALA A 81 8.13 -23.36 6.08
N ASP A 82 7.57 -23.58 4.88
CA ASP A 82 8.33 -24.01 3.70
C ASP A 82 9.12 -22.87 3.10
N ARG A 83 8.55 -21.66 3.06
CA ARG A 83 9.31 -20.46 2.68
C ARG A 83 10.44 -20.20 3.66
N ARG A 84 10.18 -20.29 4.97
CA ARG A 84 11.21 -20.12 6.00
C ARG A 84 12.30 -21.17 5.93
N ARG A 85 11.95 -22.44 5.67
CA ARG A 85 12.90 -23.53 5.43
C ARG A 85 13.79 -23.23 4.22
N ARG A 86 13.20 -22.85 3.08
CA ARG A 86 13.96 -22.45 1.88
C ARG A 86 14.86 -21.24 2.14
N ALA A 87 14.40 -20.26 2.92
CA ALA A 87 15.19 -19.10 3.32
C ALA A 87 16.37 -19.52 4.23
N ALA A 88 16.16 -20.45 5.16
CA ALA A 88 17.22 -21.02 5.99
C ALA A 88 18.21 -21.84 5.14
N GLU A 89 17.73 -22.67 4.22
CA GLU A 89 18.57 -23.40 3.26
C GLU A 89 19.43 -22.45 2.43
N ALA A 90 18.83 -21.41 1.84
CA ALA A 90 19.57 -20.41 1.07
C ALA A 90 20.58 -19.67 1.97
N ALA A 91 20.17 -19.31 3.19
CA ALA A 91 21.02 -18.64 4.17
C ALA A 91 22.15 -19.53 4.69
N TRP A 92 22.15 -20.85 4.52
CA TRP A 92 23.20 -21.73 5.06
C TRP A 92 23.74 -22.78 4.06
N ARG A 93 23.41 -22.65 2.77
CA ARG A 93 23.80 -23.59 1.69
C ARG A 93 25.31 -23.89 1.64
N ASP A 94 26.14 -22.86 1.83
CA ASP A 94 27.61 -22.97 1.71
C ASP A 94 28.31 -23.30 3.04
N GLN A 95 27.58 -23.87 4.02
CA GLN A 95 28.03 -24.38 5.32
C GLN A 95 29.37 -23.85 5.84
N ASP A 96 29.42 -22.56 6.17
CA ASP A 96 30.44 -22.08 7.11
C ASP A 96 29.87 -22.15 8.53
N THR A 97 29.63 -23.39 8.99
CA THR A 97 29.30 -23.68 10.39
C THR A 97 30.50 -23.51 11.31
N ALA A 98 31.70 -23.33 10.73
CA ALA A 98 32.91 -23.01 11.46
C ALA A 98 32.65 -21.83 12.40
N ALA A 99 33.33 -21.85 13.55
CA ALA A 99 33.31 -20.71 14.45
C ALA A 99 33.84 -19.51 13.65
N PRO A 100 33.06 -18.42 13.53
CA PRO A 100 33.55 -17.24 12.86
C PRO A 100 34.79 -16.74 13.60
N GLU A 101 35.70 -16.06 12.89
CA GLU A 101 36.91 -15.51 13.51
C GLU A 101 36.52 -14.73 14.77
N ALA A 102 37.14 -15.09 15.90
CA ALA A 102 36.70 -14.64 17.21
C ALA A 102 36.85 -13.11 17.29
N LEU A 103 35.72 -12.40 17.36
CA LEU A 103 35.74 -10.97 17.58
C LEU A 103 36.05 -10.71 19.05
N ASP A 104 36.96 -9.79 19.33
CA ASP A 104 37.19 -9.32 20.70
C ASP A 104 35.99 -8.48 21.17
N LEU A 105 35.07 -9.15 21.86
CA LEU A 105 33.90 -8.56 22.50
C LEU A 105 34.13 -8.34 24.01
N SER A 106 35.38 -8.29 24.47
CA SER A 106 35.68 -8.02 25.88
C SER A 106 35.17 -6.65 26.35
N GLY A 107 35.13 -5.68 25.44
CA GLY A 107 34.55 -4.36 25.64
C GLY A 107 33.04 -4.27 25.39
N GLY A 108 32.34 -5.38 25.14
CA GLY A 108 30.93 -5.38 24.73
C GLY A 108 30.74 -5.18 23.22
N LEU A 109 29.51 -5.35 22.74
CA LEU A 109 29.19 -5.33 21.30
C LEU A 109 29.30 -3.92 20.69
N PRO A 110 30.22 -3.68 19.73
CA PRO A 110 30.28 -2.42 19.01
C PRO A 110 29.02 -2.18 18.17
N PHE A 111 28.43 -0.99 18.25
CA PHE A 111 27.28 -0.59 17.43
C PHE A 111 27.61 -0.67 15.93
N ALA A 112 28.86 -0.39 15.55
CA ALA A 112 29.38 -0.53 14.18
C ALA A 112 29.08 -1.89 13.53
N LEU A 113 29.01 -2.98 14.31
CA LEU A 113 28.75 -4.32 13.79
C LEU A 113 27.29 -4.53 13.39
N LEU A 114 26.37 -3.69 13.86
CA LEU A 114 24.95 -3.72 13.47
C LEU A 114 24.70 -2.93 12.18
N LEU A 115 25.59 -2.02 11.78
CA LEU A 115 25.36 -1.11 10.65
C LEU A 115 25.09 -1.83 9.32
N PRO A 116 25.85 -2.87 8.93
CA PRO A 116 25.56 -3.59 7.68
C PRO A 116 24.19 -4.25 7.71
N LEU A 117 23.71 -4.65 8.89
CA LEU A 117 22.40 -5.30 9.07
C LEU A 117 21.26 -4.31 8.87
N LEU A 118 21.40 -3.10 9.43
CA LEU A 118 20.42 -2.02 9.33
C LEU A 118 20.36 -1.42 7.90
N ALA A 119 21.40 -1.63 7.11
CA ALA A 119 21.50 -1.16 5.72
C ALA A 119 21.05 -2.20 4.67
N SER A 120 20.82 -3.45 5.06
CA SER A 120 20.60 -4.57 4.12
C SER A 120 19.18 -5.12 4.17
N GLY A 121 18.66 -5.56 3.01
CA GLY A 121 17.39 -6.30 2.85
C GLY A 121 17.50 -7.79 3.24
N GLU A 122 16.93 -8.72 2.47
CA GLU A 122 16.85 -10.17 2.80
C GLU A 122 18.20 -10.86 3.15
N ALA A 123 19.34 -10.35 2.64
CA ALA A 123 20.68 -10.79 3.04
C ALA A 123 20.98 -10.60 4.55
N ALA A 124 20.14 -9.85 5.26
CA ALA A 124 20.28 -9.57 6.68
C ALA A 124 20.05 -10.80 7.58
N LEU A 125 19.31 -11.85 7.18
CA LEU A 125 19.06 -13.00 8.06
C LEU A 125 20.39 -13.66 8.52
N ARG A 126 21.25 -14.02 7.56
CA ARG A 126 22.58 -14.59 7.83
C ARG A 126 23.44 -13.59 8.61
N GLY A 127 23.39 -12.31 8.26
CA GLY A 127 24.14 -11.25 8.93
C GLY A 127 23.78 -11.12 10.42
N VAL A 128 22.49 -11.02 10.73
CA VAL A 128 21.97 -10.96 12.09
C VAL A 128 22.40 -12.20 12.86
N ALA A 129 22.18 -13.38 12.30
CA ALA A 129 22.57 -14.63 12.96
C ALA A 129 24.06 -14.68 13.28
N LYS A 130 24.94 -14.24 12.37
CA LYS A 130 26.39 -14.19 12.59
C LYS A 130 26.78 -13.24 13.72
N VAL A 131 26.22 -12.02 13.76
CA VAL A 131 26.53 -11.05 14.81
C VAL A 131 26.03 -11.53 16.17
N LEU A 132 24.80 -12.04 16.24
CA LEU A 132 24.25 -12.55 17.50
C LEU A 132 24.98 -13.83 17.97
N ARG A 133 25.42 -14.68 17.04
CA ARG A 133 26.26 -15.86 17.34
C ARG A 133 27.59 -15.45 17.99
N GLN A 134 28.22 -14.39 17.50
CA GLN A 134 29.45 -13.85 18.08
C GLN A 134 29.22 -13.38 19.52
N VAL A 135 28.11 -12.69 19.79
CA VAL A 135 27.74 -12.27 21.15
C VAL A 135 27.59 -13.48 22.07
N LEU A 136 26.86 -14.50 21.62
CA LEU A 136 26.60 -15.72 22.40
C LEU A 136 27.88 -16.50 22.74
N LEU A 137 28.86 -16.51 21.84
CA LEU A 137 30.08 -17.31 21.99
C LEU A 137 31.23 -16.58 22.69
N HIS A 138 31.37 -15.26 22.45
CA HIS A 138 32.59 -14.54 22.78
C HIS A 138 32.41 -13.34 23.71
N SER A 139 31.19 -12.86 23.93
CA SER A 139 30.99 -11.75 24.86
C SER A 139 31.03 -12.21 26.32
N LYS A 140 31.84 -11.52 27.14
CA LYS A 140 31.81 -11.65 28.61
C LYS A 140 30.52 -11.10 29.23
N HIS A 141 29.77 -10.32 28.45
CA HIS A 141 28.53 -9.65 28.83
C HIS A 141 27.39 -10.05 27.90
N ALA A 142 27.36 -11.33 27.48
CA ALA A 142 26.42 -11.84 26.46
C ALA A 142 24.97 -11.44 26.71
N GLU A 143 24.47 -11.50 27.95
CA GLU A 143 23.10 -11.07 28.29
C GLU A 143 22.86 -9.59 27.93
N ARG A 144 23.74 -8.70 28.38
CA ARG A 144 23.62 -7.25 28.16
C ARG A 144 23.79 -6.88 26.69
N ASP A 145 24.77 -7.49 26.02
CA ASP A 145 25.05 -7.22 24.61
C ASP A 145 23.94 -7.76 23.69
N LEU A 146 23.41 -8.93 24.00
CA LEU A 146 22.30 -9.53 23.26
C LEU A 146 21.03 -8.71 23.44
N GLN A 147 20.74 -8.30 24.68
CA GLN A 147 19.64 -7.38 24.98
C GLN A 147 19.80 -6.07 24.19
N GLY A 148 21.00 -5.49 24.20
CA GLY A 148 21.28 -4.24 23.49
C GLY A 148 21.09 -4.36 21.98
N ALA A 149 21.59 -5.45 21.39
CA ALA A 149 21.42 -5.73 19.97
C ALA A 149 19.94 -5.89 19.61
N LEU A 150 19.18 -6.69 20.36
CA LEU A 150 17.78 -6.93 20.08
C LEU A 150 16.92 -5.68 20.27
N THR A 151 17.17 -4.87 21.30
CA THR A 151 16.46 -3.59 21.48
C THR A 151 16.63 -2.70 20.25
N ILE A 152 17.83 -2.60 19.68
CA ILE A 152 18.11 -1.83 18.46
C ILE A 152 17.43 -2.44 17.24
N LEU A 153 17.63 -3.75 17.02
CA LEU A 153 17.14 -4.46 15.82
C LEU A 153 15.60 -4.56 15.79
N LEU A 154 14.95 -4.51 16.95
CA LEU A 154 13.49 -4.60 17.10
C LEU A 154 12.81 -3.24 17.34
N SER A 155 13.56 -2.13 17.30
CA SER A 155 13.01 -0.79 17.52
C SER A 155 11.92 -0.47 16.49
N SER A 156 10.67 -0.32 16.94
CA SER A 156 9.53 -0.12 16.05
C SER A 156 9.28 1.37 15.76
N ARG A 157 8.75 1.72 14.59
CA ARG A 157 8.43 3.11 14.15
C ARG A 157 7.69 3.95 15.18
N ARG A 158 6.96 3.32 16.09
CA ARG A 158 6.09 3.97 17.08
C ARG A 158 6.78 4.40 18.35
N GLU A 159 8.03 4.00 18.49
CA GLU A 159 8.88 4.31 19.63
C GLU A 159 9.93 5.33 19.20
N ALA A 160 9.62 6.29 18.32
CA ALA A 160 10.63 7.24 17.87
C ALA A 160 10.89 8.32 18.93
N VAL A 161 12.16 8.71 19.10
CA VAL A 161 12.49 9.96 19.78
C VAL A 161 11.85 11.11 18.99
N ALA A 162 11.14 12.00 19.68
CA ALA A 162 10.49 13.12 19.03
C ALA A 162 11.51 13.93 18.20
N THR A 163 11.20 14.16 16.93
CA THR A 163 12.12 14.75 15.95
C THR A 163 12.76 16.05 16.44
N HIS A 164 12.01 16.89 17.15
CA HIS A 164 12.51 18.15 17.69
C HIS A 164 13.54 17.95 18.82
N ILE A 165 13.38 16.93 19.69
CA ILE A 165 14.36 16.62 20.76
C ILE A 165 15.66 16.12 20.14
N LEU A 166 15.56 15.24 19.12
CA LEU A 166 16.71 14.70 18.43
C LEU A 166 17.45 15.79 17.61
N ALA A 167 16.70 16.62 16.90
CA ALA A 167 17.20 17.80 16.20
C ALA A 167 17.97 18.73 17.16
N GLU A 168 17.43 18.96 18.35
CA GLU A 168 18.05 19.79 19.37
C GLU A 168 19.38 19.22 19.89
N ALA A 169 19.42 17.91 20.13
CA ALA A 169 20.64 17.21 20.51
C ALA A 169 21.71 17.31 19.41
N ILE A 170 21.34 17.08 18.14
CA ILE A 170 22.24 17.20 16.97
C ILE A 170 22.77 18.64 16.86
N ARG A 171 21.89 19.64 16.97
CA ARG A 171 22.23 21.06 16.92
C ARG A 171 23.25 21.43 18.00
N THR A 172 22.99 21.01 19.23
CA THR A 172 23.85 21.29 20.38
C THR A 172 25.21 20.61 20.23
N VAL A 173 25.23 19.31 19.91
CA VAL A 173 26.48 18.54 19.81
C VAL A 173 27.35 19.07 18.69
N PHE A 174 26.77 19.42 17.54
CA PHE A 174 27.53 19.80 16.35
C PHE A 174 27.62 21.31 16.11
N GLN A 175 27.05 22.13 16.99
CA GLN A 175 27.05 23.61 16.91
C GLN A 175 26.46 24.10 15.58
N LEU A 176 25.36 23.49 15.14
CA LEU A 176 24.65 23.88 13.92
C LEU A 176 23.74 25.08 14.19
N ARG A 177 23.48 25.90 13.16
CA ARG A 177 22.48 26.98 13.21
C ARG A 177 21.07 26.42 12.99
N ASP A 178 20.05 27.11 13.48
CA ASP A 178 18.65 26.65 13.37
C ASP A 178 18.20 26.37 11.93
N ARG A 179 18.69 27.15 10.96
CA ARG A 179 18.37 26.98 9.53
C ARG A 179 19.08 25.79 8.88
N GLU A 180 20.05 25.17 9.55
CA GLU A 180 20.84 24.07 9.01
C GLU A 180 20.26 22.70 9.37
N VAL A 181 19.33 22.65 10.33
CA VAL A 181 18.62 21.42 10.70
C VAL A 181 17.31 21.36 9.91
N GLY A 182 17.21 20.37 9.04
CA GLY A 182 16.09 20.17 8.12
C GLY A 182 15.52 18.76 8.26
N GLU A 183 14.75 18.32 7.28
CA GLU A 183 14.02 17.04 7.36
C GLU A 183 14.95 15.81 7.38
N ASN A 184 16.13 15.89 6.74
CA ASN A 184 17.13 14.81 6.73
C ASN A 184 18.13 14.91 7.90
N LEU A 185 17.65 14.70 9.12
CA LEU A 185 18.49 14.66 10.32
C LEU A 185 19.68 13.68 10.22
N PRO A 186 19.54 12.44 9.70
CA PRO A 186 20.66 11.51 9.58
C PRO A 186 21.82 12.04 8.74
N GLY A 187 21.53 12.58 7.56
CA GLY A 187 22.54 13.12 6.65
C GLY A 187 23.24 14.34 7.25
N GLN A 188 22.49 15.21 7.93
CA GLN A 188 23.02 16.40 8.57
C GLN A 188 23.94 16.08 9.75
N ALA A 189 23.53 15.16 10.63
CA ALA A 189 24.35 14.71 11.74
C ALA A 189 25.68 14.11 11.27
N LEU A 190 25.65 13.25 10.24
CA LEU A 190 26.86 12.66 9.67
C LEU A 190 27.76 13.71 9.00
N ALA A 191 27.21 14.62 8.22
CA ALA A 191 27.96 15.70 7.57
C ALA A 191 28.64 16.60 8.62
N ALA A 192 27.95 16.91 9.70
CA ALA A 192 28.49 17.73 10.79
C ALA A 192 29.56 16.97 11.59
N LYS A 193 29.36 15.68 11.86
CA LYS A 193 30.35 14.83 12.53
C LYS A 193 31.65 14.74 11.73
N ARG A 194 31.58 14.61 10.40
CA ARG A 194 32.76 14.57 9.51
C ARG A 194 33.57 15.86 9.51
N LYS A 195 32.95 17.01 9.81
CA LYS A 195 33.66 18.30 9.93
C LYS A 195 34.43 18.44 11.25
N LYS A 196 34.03 17.72 12.30
CA LYS A 196 34.76 17.70 13.57
C LYS A 196 35.96 16.76 13.45
N VAL A 197 37.13 17.33 13.16
CA VAL A 197 38.40 16.59 13.21
C VAL A 197 38.70 16.24 14.67
N ALA A 198 38.54 14.96 15.04
CA ALA A 198 38.94 14.49 16.36
C ALA A 198 40.44 14.19 16.37
N LEU A 199 41.18 14.78 17.30
CA LEU A 199 42.62 14.52 17.48
C LEU A 199 42.89 13.11 18.03
N PHE A 200 41.90 12.47 18.65
CA PHE A 200 42.00 11.15 19.26
C PHE A 200 40.82 10.27 18.87
N THR A 201 41.07 8.98 18.65
CA THR A 201 40.01 7.97 18.52
C THR A 201 39.46 7.68 19.92
N GLY A 202 38.27 8.23 20.21
CA GLY A 202 37.55 7.91 21.43
C GLY A 202 37.09 6.44 21.50
N PRO A 203 36.53 6.02 22.64
CA PRO A 203 35.96 4.68 22.78
C PRO A 203 34.84 4.44 21.75
N CYS A 204 34.75 3.22 21.24
CA CYS A 204 33.72 2.83 20.28
C CYS A 204 32.32 2.83 20.92
N LEU A 205 31.33 3.32 20.19
CA LEU A 205 29.92 3.30 20.59
C LEU A 205 29.43 1.85 20.73
N ARG A 206 28.83 1.51 21.88
CA ARG A 206 28.34 0.16 22.17
C ARG A 206 26.84 0.03 21.92
N ALA A 207 26.40 -1.13 21.45
CA ALA A 207 24.99 -1.42 21.23
C ALA A 207 24.17 -1.30 22.54
N ALA A 208 24.70 -1.76 23.66
CA ALA A 208 24.04 -1.65 24.95
C ALA A 208 23.80 -0.20 25.40
N ASP A 209 24.70 0.73 25.05
CA ASP A 209 24.53 2.14 25.41
C ASP A 209 23.44 2.81 24.57
N VAL A 210 23.36 2.46 23.28
CA VAL A 210 22.27 2.92 22.40
C VAL A 210 20.92 2.36 22.87
N ALA A 211 20.88 1.07 23.20
CA ALA A 211 19.67 0.42 23.73
C ALA A 211 19.21 1.02 25.06
N GLN A 212 20.14 1.38 25.95
CA GLN A 212 19.80 2.05 27.20
C GLN A 212 19.06 3.36 26.95
N VAL A 213 19.54 4.19 26.01
CA VAL A 213 18.85 5.45 25.65
C VAL A 213 17.49 5.17 25.02
N ILE A 214 17.38 4.08 24.26
CA ILE A 214 16.09 3.62 23.72
C ILE A 214 15.10 3.32 24.84
N ASP A 215 15.52 2.54 25.82
CA ASP A 215 14.67 2.16 26.95
C ASP A 215 14.38 3.37 27.86
N GLU A 216 15.33 4.29 28.05
CA GLU A 216 15.14 5.54 28.81
C GLU A 216 13.97 6.37 28.26
N TYR A 217 13.83 6.50 26.94
CA TYR A 217 12.71 7.25 26.37
C TYR A 217 11.41 6.44 26.32
N ARG A 218 11.48 5.10 26.35
CA ARG A 218 10.27 4.25 26.42
C ARG A 218 9.56 4.36 27.76
N LEU A 219 10.24 4.73 28.86
CA LEU A 219 9.72 4.60 30.23
C LEU A 219 8.55 5.55 30.59
N PRO A 220 8.56 6.87 30.30
CA PRO A 220 7.53 7.77 30.82
C PRO A 220 6.27 7.83 29.94
N ALA A 221 5.09 7.64 30.55
CA ALA A 221 3.81 7.98 29.92
C ALA A 221 3.61 9.50 29.76
N VAL A 222 4.25 10.28 30.64
CA VAL A 222 4.26 11.74 30.67
C VAL A 222 5.70 12.20 30.87
N TRP A 223 6.22 12.99 29.94
CA TRP A 223 7.54 13.60 30.06
C TRP A 223 7.44 14.86 30.92
N ASN A 224 8.19 14.93 32.00
CA ASN A 224 8.44 16.20 32.68
C ASN A 224 9.71 16.86 32.11
N GLY A 225 9.95 18.13 32.46
CA GLY A 225 11.12 18.87 31.96
C GLY A 225 12.48 18.26 32.35
N ALA A 226 12.56 17.58 33.49
CA ALA A 226 13.79 16.93 33.97
C ALA A 226 14.11 15.66 33.18
N ASP A 227 13.10 14.84 32.85
CA ASP A 227 13.26 13.65 32.01
C ASP A 227 13.74 14.04 30.62
N GLY A 228 13.15 15.10 30.05
CA GLY A 228 13.56 15.63 28.75
C GLY A 228 15.03 16.09 28.73
N GLN A 229 15.49 16.75 29.80
CA GLN A 229 16.89 17.15 29.93
C GLN A 229 17.82 15.94 30.04
N LYS A 230 17.48 14.95 30.86
CA LYS A 230 18.25 13.71 30.99
C LYS A 230 18.36 12.96 29.66
N LEU A 231 17.25 12.82 28.92
CA LEU A 231 17.27 12.22 27.58
C LEU A 231 18.17 13.01 26.63
N GLN A 232 18.08 14.35 26.65
CA GLN A 232 18.96 15.18 25.82
C GLN A 232 20.44 14.97 26.15
N GLU A 233 20.81 14.85 27.42
CA GLU A 233 22.19 14.54 27.84
C GLU A 233 22.64 13.16 27.35
N SER A 234 21.80 12.15 27.50
CA SER A 234 22.02 10.80 26.96
C SER A 234 22.23 10.82 25.43
N LEU A 235 21.37 11.52 24.68
CA LEU A 235 21.50 11.67 23.23
C LEU A 235 22.79 12.39 22.84
N LYS A 236 23.13 13.47 23.55
CA LYS A 236 24.39 14.22 23.34
C LYS A 236 25.61 13.32 23.53
N LYS A 237 25.58 12.45 24.55
CA LYS A 237 26.64 11.48 24.81
C LYS A 237 26.79 10.48 23.67
N LEU A 238 25.70 9.88 23.17
CA LEU A 238 25.75 8.93 22.05
C LEU A 238 26.29 9.57 20.76
N LEU A 239 25.83 10.76 20.40
CA LEU A 239 26.29 11.49 19.20
C LEU A 239 27.77 11.90 19.29
N ASN A 240 28.28 12.16 20.49
CA ASN A 240 29.71 12.40 20.70
C ASN A 240 30.53 11.11 20.55
N LEU A 241 30.01 9.96 21.00
CA LEU A 241 30.65 8.65 20.90
C LEU A 241 30.59 8.04 19.50
N SER A 242 29.62 8.44 18.67
CA SER A 242 29.51 7.92 17.30
C SER A 242 30.73 8.27 16.43
N SER A 243 30.96 7.48 15.40
CA SER A 243 32.07 7.61 14.47
C SER A 243 31.73 8.51 13.28
N ALA A 244 32.74 9.24 12.81
CA ALA A 244 32.70 9.97 11.54
C ALA A 244 32.96 9.04 10.33
N LYS A 245 33.54 7.85 10.57
CA LYS A 245 33.84 6.86 9.53
C LYS A 245 32.60 6.04 9.19
N GLY A 246 32.39 5.78 7.91
CA GLY A 246 31.18 5.10 7.42
C GLY A 246 29.92 5.91 7.71
N ASP A 247 28.84 5.19 8.03
CA ASP A 247 27.50 5.75 8.22
C ASP A 247 26.97 5.60 9.67
N GLU A 248 27.86 5.31 10.63
CA GLU A 248 27.48 5.03 12.03
C GLU A 248 26.60 6.14 12.64
N THR A 249 27.00 7.40 12.46
CA THR A 249 26.23 8.55 12.98
C THR A 249 24.87 8.68 12.31
N ALA A 250 24.77 8.47 10.99
CA ALA A 250 23.49 8.55 10.28
C ALA A 250 22.55 7.42 10.71
N LEU A 251 23.07 6.20 10.83
CA LEU A 251 22.29 5.03 11.24
C LEU A 251 21.87 5.09 12.71
N LEU A 252 22.71 5.63 13.59
CA LEU A 252 22.32 5.93 14.98
C LEU A 252 21.09 6.86 15.00
N VAL A 253 21.13 7.96 14.24
CA VAL A 253 19.99 8.89 14.15
C VAL A 253 18.77 8.20 13.57
N ARG A 254 18.92 7.35 12.54
CA ARG A 254 17.80 6.55 11.99
C ARG A 254 17.20 5.59 13.02
N VAL A 255 18.03 4.90 13.80
CA VAL A 255 17.58 4.01 14.89
C VAL A 255 16.79 4.81 15.93
N LEU A 256 17.27 5.99 16.34
CA LEU A 256 16.58 6.86 17.29
C LEU A 256 15.28 7.46 16.72
N GLN A 257 15.16 7.58 15.40
CA GLN A 257 13.92 7.90 14.69
C GLN A 257 13.02 6.67 14.46
N SER A 258 13.39 5.51 15.01
CA SER A 258 12.71 4.24 14.80
C SER A 258 12.57 3.81 13.34
N ARG A 259 13.62 4.04 12.56
CA ARG A 259 13.75 3.57 11.17
C ARG A 259 14.93 2.60 11.05
N PRO A 260 14.98 1.47 11.80
CA PRO A 260 16.15 0.58 11.78
C PRO A 260 16.33 -0.20 10.46
N GLY A 261 15.42 -0.07 9.49
CA GLY A 261 15.55 -0.70 8.17
C GLY A 261 15.33 -2.22 8.14
N LEU A 262 15.22 -2.87 9.30
CA LEU A 262 15.07 -4.31 9.43
C LEU A 262 13.68 -4.70 9.97
N PRO A 263 12.96 -5.65 9.34
CA PRO A 263 11.73 -6.21 9.91
C PRO A 263 11.99 -6.96 11.22
N TRP A 264 11.15 -6.75 12.24
CA TRP A 264 11.33 -7.32 13.58
C TRP A 264 11.44 -8.86 13.58
N HIS A 265 10.65 -9.52 12.74
CA HIS A 265 10.64 -10.98 12.64
C HIS A 265 11.98 -11.49 12.09
N LEU A 266 12.66 -10.74 11.22
CA LEU A 266 13.95 -11.14 10.68
C LEU A 266 15.04 -11.11 11.76
N ALA A 267 14.98 -10.13 12.67
CA ALA A 267 15.87 -10.06 13.81
C ALA A 267 15.72 -11.26 14.75
N LEU A 268 14.47 -11.65 15.05
CA LEU A 268 14.17 -12.81 15.91
C LEU A 268 14.51 -14.15 15.23
N ARG A 269 14.32 -14.26 13.92
CA ARG A 269 14.77 -15.44 13.15
C ARG A 269 16.29 -15.55 13.16
N GLY A 270 17.00 -14.44 12.98
CA GLY A 270 18.45 -14.39 13.14
C GLY A 270 18.91 -14.81 14.55
N LEU A 271 18.20 -14.38 15.59
CA LEU A 271 18.43 -14.84 16.97
C LEU A 271 18.24 -16.34 17.11
N ALA A 272 17.15 -16.90 16.59
CA ALA A 272 16.89 -18.32 16.63
C ALA A 272 18.02 -19.13 15.94
N HIS A 273 18.47 -18.66 14.78
CA HIS A 273 19.59 -19.28 14.07
C HIS A 273 20.88 -19.21 14.87
N ALA A 274 21.19 -18.05 15.44
CA ALA A 274 22.36 -17.87 16.30
C ALA A 274 22.34 -18.84 17.49
N VAL A 275 21.17 -19.04 18.11
CA VAL A 275 21.01 -19.96 19.24
C VAL A 275 21.29 -21.41 18.84
N VAL A 276 20.74 -21.89 17.73
CA VAL A 276 20.98 -23.26 17.22
C VAL A 276 22.45 -23.48 16.87
N LEU A 277 23.10 -22.46 16.31
CA LEU A 277 24.49 -22.54 15.84
C LEU A 277 25.55 -22.28 16.93
N SER A 278 25.17 -21.74 18.08
CA SER A 278 26.09 -21.46 19.20
C SER A 278 25.94 -22.42 20.36
N LEU A 279 24.71 -22.87 20.64
CA LEU A 279 24.35 -23.56 21.89
C LEU A 279 23.58 -24.83 21.54
N PRO A 280 24.26 -25.87 21.02
CA PRO A 280 23.61 -27.11 20.65
C PRO A 280 22.98 -27.79 21.86
N ALA A 281 21.96 -28.64 21.62
CA ALA A 281 21.42 -29.50 22.67
C ALA A 281 22.56 -30.36 23.27
N SER A 282 22.47 -30.66 24.57
CA SER A 282 23.56 -31.32 25.33
C SER A 282 24.19 -32.47 24.55
N GLY A 283 25.44 -32.30 24.12
CA GLY A 283 26.24 -33.30 23.40
C GLY A 283 26.17 -33.28 21.87
N GLU A 284 25.30 -32.48 21.24
CA GLU A 284 25.26 -32.35 19.77
C GLU A 284 26.28 -31.33 19.25
N ALA A 285 26.78 -31.55 18.03
CA ALA A 285 27.52 -30.53 17.30
C ALA A 285 26.55 -29.46 16.75
N PRO A 286 26.98 -28.19 16.62
CA PRO A 286 26.19 -27.17 15.93
C PRO A 286 25.80 -27.64 14.53
N SER A 287 24.50 -27.55 14.21
CA SER A 287 23.94 -28.00 12.94
C SER A 287 23.18 -26.86 12.27
N ALA A 288 23.48 -26.61 10.99
CA ALA A 288 22.72 -25.68 10.15
C ALA A 288 21.52 -26.37 9.47
N ASP A 289 20.99 -27.43 10.07
CA ASP A 289 19.78 -28.10 9.59
C ASP A 289 18.61 -27.10 9.53
N PRO A 290 18.07 -26.81 8.33
CA PRO A 290 16.94 -25.90 8.15
C PRO A 290 15.73 -26.24 9.02
N ALA A 291 15.48 -27.52 9.28
CA ALA A 291 14.35 -27.93 10.12
C ALA A 291 14.55 -27.52 11.59
N LYS A 292 15.75 -27.73 12.14
CA LYS A 292 16.11 -27.29 13.50
C LYS A 292 16.08 -25.76 13.63
N LEU A 293 16.58 -25.06 12.61
CA LEU A 293 16.56 -23.59 12.56
C LEU A 293 15.12 -23.06 12.61
N VAL A 294 14.24 -23.52 11.71
CA VAL A 294 12.84 -23.08 11.64
C VAL A 294 12.07 -23.46 12.91
N ALA A 295 12.30 -24.63 13.49
CA ALA A 295 11.68 -25.00 14.77
C ALA A 295 12.08 -24.02 15.89
N MET A 296 13.36 -23.63 15.96
CA MET A 296 13.80 -22.61 16.93
C MET A 296 13.21 -21.24 16.63
N GLU A 297 13.02 -20.87 15.35
CA GLU A 297 12.34 -19.63 14.98
C GLU A 297 10.93 -19.58 15.60
N ASP A 298 10.17 -20.67 15.51
CA ASP A 298 8.81 -20.75 16.10
C ASP A 298 8.82 -20.54 17.62
N PHE A 299 9.76 -21.16 18.33
CA PHE A 299 9.87 -21.00 19.79
C PHE A 299 10.25 -19.58 20.20
N VAL A 300 11.24 -18.97 19.51
CA VAL A 300 11.68 -17.59 19.80
C VAL A 300 10.57 -16.60 19.51
N LEU A 301 9.90 -16.72 18.36
CA LEU A 301 8.83 -15.80 17.98
C LEU A 301 7.63 -15.93 18.93
N ARG A 302 7.25 -17.15 19.35
CA ARG A 302 6.20 -17.38 20.36
C ARG A 302 6.57 -16.78 21.71
N ALA A 303 7.76 -17.09 22.22
CA ALA A 303 8.24 -16.61 23.52
C ALA A 303 8.28 -15.07 23.57
N TYR A 304 8.76 -14.42 22.50
CA TYR A 304 8.74 -12.97 22.37
C TYR A 304 7.32 -12.39 22.33
N SER A 305 6.45 -12.98 21.51
CA SER A 305 5.14 -12.38 21.20
C SER A 305 4.13 -12.53 22.33
N GLN A 306 4.21 -13.61 23.11
CA GLN A 306 3.30 -13.82 24.25
C GLN A 306 3.72 -13.05 25.51
N ARG A 307 4.92 -12.47 25.53
CA ARG A 307 5.50 -11.72 26.65
C ARG A 307 5.64 -10.23 26.31
N GLY A 308 4.66 -9.66 25.60
CA GLY A 308 4.59 -8.22 25.34
C GLY A 308 5.74 -7.65 24.53
N ALA A 309 6.33 -8.44 23.64
CA ALA A 309 7.49 -8.02 22.85
C ALA A 309 8.69 -7.59 23.73
N ARG A 310 8.76 -8.12 24.96
CA ARG A 310 9.85 -7.85 25.88
C ARG A 310 11.04 -8.75 25.58
N THR A 311 12.17 -8.13 25.25
CA THR A 311 13.42 -8.84 24.95
C THR A 311 14.10 -9.36 26.21
N ASP A 312 13.91 -8.73 27.37
CA ASP A 312 14.65 -9.06 28.58
C ASP A 312 14.34 -10.46 29.11
N ASP A 313 13.05 -10.83 29.15
CA ASP A 313 12.63 -12.16 29.58
C ASP A 313 13.12 -13.25 28.61
N LEU A 314 13.03 -12.98 27.31
CA LEU A 314 13.52 -13.87 26.26
C LEU A 314 15.03 -14.10 26.37
N VAL A 315 15.81 -13.03 26.50
CA VAL A 315 17.27 -13.09 26.62
C VAL A 315 17.66 -13.83 27.89
N LYS A 316 17.07 -13.50 29.05
CA LYS A 316 17.33 -14.21 30.32
C LYS A 316 17.05 -15.71 30.20
N ALA A 317 15.92 -16.10 29.60
CA ALA A 317 15.58 -17.50 29.41
C ALA A 317 16.59 -18.20 28.48
N LEU A 318 17.01 -17.55 27.40
CA LEU A 318 18.01 -18.09 26.49
C LEU A 318 19.38 -18.24 27.16
N MET A 319 19.81 -17.27 27.97
CA MET A 319 21.07 -17.32 28.73
C MET A 319 21.08 -18.42 29.79
N ARG A 320 19.91 -18.76 30.35
CA ARG A 320 19.71 -19.92 31.23
C ARG A 320 19.62 -21.26 30.49
N GLY A 321 19.88 -21.29 29.19
CA GLY A 321 19.86 -22.50 28.37
C GLY A 321 18.46 -23.02 28.04
N LYS A 322 17.38 -22.26 28.28
CA LYS A 322 16.02 -22.68 27.94
C LYS A 322 15.82 -22.68 26.43
N ARG A 323 15.30 -23.78 25.88
CA ARG A 323 15.04 -23.98 24.44
C ARG A 323 13.70 -24.69 24.27
N GLY A 324 13.17 -24.73 23.05
CA GLY A 324 11.93 -25.45 22.78
C GLY A 324 10.76 -24.92 23.60
N GLU A 325 9.89 -25.83 24.04
CA GLU A 325 8.77 -25.48 24.92
C GLU A 325 9.22 -24.91 26.28
N ALA A 326 10.40 -25.29 26.79
CA ALA A 326 10.92 -24.71 28.04
C ALA A 326 11.28 -23.22 27.90
N LEU A 327 11.58 -22.75 26.68
CA LEU A 327 11.75 -21.32 26.39
C LEU A 327 10.40 -20.61 26.40
N VAL A 328 9.39 -21.21 25.76
CA VAL A 328 8.02 -20.68 25.73
C VAL A 328 7.44 -20.60 27.14
N GLU A 329 7.61 -21.65 27.94
CA GLU A 329 7.16 -21.68 29.34
C GLU A 329 7.86 -20.61 30.20
N ALA A 330 9.17 -20.44 30.03
CA ALA A 330 9.93 -19.40 30.74
C ALA A 330 9.49 -17.97 30.37
N CYS A 331 8.87 -17.81 29.20
CA CYS A 331 8.30 -16.56 28.72
C CYS A 331 6.76 -16.62 28.69
N ALA A 332 6.12 -17.37 29.59
CA ALA A 332 4.66 -17.49 29.65
C ALA A 332 3.97 -16.11 29.75
N PRO A 333 2.77 -15.95 29.17
CA PRO A 333 2.03 -14.70 29.26
C PRO A 333 1.67 -14.36 30.71
N GLU A 334 1.59 -13.07 31.02
CA GLU A 334 1.28 -12.57 32.36
C GLU A 334 0.24 -11.44 32.29
N CYS A 335 -0.69 -11.43 33.25
CA CYS A 335 -1.70 -10.39 33.33
C CYS A 335 -1.05 -9.02 33.59
N GLY A 336 -1.41 -8.02 32.77
CA GLY A 336 -0.76 -6.70 32.78
C GLY A 336 0.45 -6.59 31.84
N THR A 337 0.82 -7.64 31.12
CA THR A 337 1.75 -7.57 29.98
C THR A 337 1.02 -7.96 28.72
N LEU A 338 0.95 -7.06 27.72
CA LEU A 338 0.28 -7.31 26.46
C LEU A 338 0.73 -8.65 25.84
N ILE A 339 -0.21 -9.43 25.32
CA ILE A 339 0.06 -10.54 24.41
C ILE A 339 -0.14 -9.98 23.01
N ARG A 340 0.88 -10.02 22.15
CA ARG A 340 0.72 -9.49 20.77
C ARG A 340 -0.48 -10.19 20.10
N PRO A 341 -1.42 -9.44 19.49
CA PRO A 341 -2.60 -10.07 18.93
C PRO A 341 -2.24 -11.00 17.77
N MET A 342 -3.02 -12.06 17.63
CA MET A 342 -3.04 -12.88 16.44
C MET A 342 -3.92 -12.19 15.41
N THR A 343 -3.40 -11.99 14.20
CA THR A 343 -4.15 -11.36 13.11
C THR A 343 -4.65 -12.42 12.14
N ALA A 344 -5.79 -12.14 11.53
CA ALA A 344 -6.32 -12.99 10.48
C ALA A 344 -5.62 -12.68 9.15
N GLN A 345 -5.23 -13.71 8.42
CA GLN A 345 -4.68 -13.59 7.07
C GLN A 345 -5.80 -13.18 6.10
N GLU A 346 -5.57 -12.17 5.27
CA GLU A 346 -6.57 -11.73 4.29
C GLU A 346 -6.66 -12.68 3.10
N ALA A 347 -7.88 -13.12 2.77
CA ALA A 347 -8.13 -13.93 1.59
C ALA A 347 -8.15 -13.05 0.33
N ARG A 348 -6.98 -12.78 -0.25
CA ARG A 348 -6.84 -11.94 -1.46
C ARG A 348 -7.32 -12.67 -2.72
N GLY A 349 -8.61 -12.57 -3.02
CA GLY A 349 -9.19 -12.88 -4.35
C GLY A 349 -9.33 -14.36 -4.72
N ASP A 350 -8.74 -15.28 -3.96
CA ASP A 350 -8.98 -16.72 -4.10
C ASP A 350 -9.46 -17.31 -2.76
N VAL A 351 -10.77 -17.25 -2.55
CA VAL A 351 -11.43 -17.85 -1.39
C VAL A 351 -11.22 -19.36 -1.35
N GLY A 352 -11.09 -20.02 -2.51
CA GLY A 352 -10.84 -21.47 -2.58
C GLY A 352 -9.48 -21.85 -2.00
N ALA A 353 -8.42 -21.16 -2.42
CA ALA A 353 -7.07 -21.37 -1.88
C ALA A 353 -6.99 -21.03 -0.39
N ALA A 354 -7.65 -19.95 0.04
CA ALA A 354 -7.74 -19.58 1.45
C ALA A 354 -8.44 -20.67 2.27
N LEU A 355 -9.62 -21.14 1.83
CA LEU A 355 -10.34 -22.23 2.50
C LEU A 355 -9.53 -23.53 2.52
N ALA A 356 -8.78 -23.84 1.47
CA ALA A 356 -7.87 -24.99 1.46
C ALA A 356 -6.75 -24.86 2.52
N ALA A 357 -6.27 -23.64 2.79
CA ALA A 357 -5.32 -23.38 3.87
C ALA A 357 -5.96 -23.62 5.26
N LEU A 358 -7.19 -23.17 5.46
CA LEU A 358 -7.93 -23.42 6.71
C LEU A 358 -8.18 -24.90 6.95
N ARG A 359 -8.47 -25.67 5.89
CA ARG A 359 -8.67 -27.13 5.99
C ARG A 359 -7.43 -27.83 6.52
N ARG A 360 -6.23 -27.42 6.09
CA ARG A 360 -4.95 -27.95 6.62
C ARG A 360 -4.80 -27.71 8.13
N CYS A 361 -5.54 -26.76 8.70
CA CYS A 361 -5.53 -26.44 10.12
C CYS A 361 -6.59 -27.20 10.95
N GLY A 362 -7.34 -28.16 10.38
CA GLY A 362 -8.19 -29.07 11.16
C GLY A 362 -9.65 -29.20 10.72
N GLY A 363 -9.95 -28.96 9.45
CA GLY A 363 -11.24 -29.32 8.84
C GLY A 363 -12.39 -28.38 9.19
N ALA A 364 -12.71 -28.12 10.46
CA ALA A 364 -13.84 -27.28 10.88
C ALA A 364 -13.43 -25.85 11.29
N ALA A 365 -14.34 -24.90 11.16
CA ALA A 365 -14.09 -23.49 11.46
C ALA A 365 -15.24 -22.84 12.23
N PHE A 366 -14.94 -21.70 12.85
CA PHE A 366 -15.94 -20.76 13.34
C PHE A 366 -15.93 -19.52 12.46
N ALA A 367 -17.10 -19.19 11.91
CA ALA A 367 -17.34 -17.98 11.15
C ALA A 367 -17.71 -16.85 12.10
N GLU A 368 -16.75 -16.01 12.43
CA GLU A 368 -16.92 -14.82 13.26
C GLU A 368 -17.31 -13.61 12.40
N GLU A 369 -18.37 -12.90 12.77
CA GLU A 369 -18.77 -11.65 12.10
C GLU A 369 -17.77 -10.52 12.42
N GLN A 370 -17.30 -9.80 11.40
CA GLN A 370 -16.41 -8.65 11.55
C GLN A 370 -16.88 -7.47 10.68
N THR A 371 -16.85 -6.23 11.19
CA THR A 371 -16.81 -5.05 10.32
C THR A 371 -15.39 -4.57 10.17
N GLN A 372 -15.08 -4.14 8.96
CA GLN A 372 -14.14 -3.10 8.64
C GLN A 372 -14.68 -1.83 9.30
N GLY A 373 -13.87 -1.24 10.17
CA GLY A 373 -14.26 -0.04 10.91
C GLY A 373 -14.58 1.10 9.94
N ASP A 374 -15.85 1.25 9.59
CA ASP A 374 -16.34 2.45 8.96
C ASP A 374 -16.67 3.47 10.05
N LYS A 375 -16.40 4.76 9.79
CA LYS A 375 -16.39 5.84 10.79
C LYS A 375 -17.72 6.00 11.56
N ALA A 376 -18.82 5.38 11.13
CA ALA A 376 -20.11 5.41 11.83
C ALA A 376 -20.11 4.62 13.16
N LEU A 377 -19.29 3.57 13.28
CA LEU A 377 -19.05 2.82 14.51
C LEU A 377 -17.53 2.72 14.69
N SER A 378 -16.95 3.65 15.44
CA SER A 378 -15.53 3.57 15.79
C SER A 378 -15.30 2.30 16.62
N ARG A 379 -14.72 1.27 15.98
CA ARG A 379 -14.31 0.03 16.62
C ARG A 379 -12.88 0.12 17.06
N LEU A 380 -12.63 -0.41 18.25
CA LEU A 380 -11.31 -0.45 18.83
C LEU A 380 -11.03 -1.88 19.30
N GLU A 381 -10.13 -2.55 18.59
CA GLU A 381 -9.58 -3.83 19.01
C GLU A 381 -8.64 -3.61 20.19
N ALA A 382 -8.86 -4.37 21.26
CA ALA A 382 -8.13 -4.23 22.49
C ALA A 382 -7.94 -5.57 23.20
N GLN A 383 -6.99 -5.61 24.12
CA GLN A 383 -6.80 -6.72 25.04
C GLN A 383 -7.06 -6.22 26.47
N VAL A 384 -7.94 -6.89 27.18
CA VAL A 384 -8.31 -6.55 28.56
C VAL A 384 -7.68 -7.56 29.50
N HIS A 385 -6.86 -7.09 30.43
CA HIS A 385 -6.23 -7.92 31.45
C HIS A 385 -6.86 -7.61 32.80
N VAL A 386 -7.24 -8.67 33.51
CA VAL A 386 -7.71 -8.62 34.89
C VAL A 386 -6.63 -9.26 35.76
N LYS A 387 -6.08 -8.49 36.69
CA LYS A 387 -5.06 -8.95 37.64
C LYS A 387 -5.71 -9.50 38.92
N ALA A 388 -4.91 -10.20 39.72
CA ALA A 388 -5.37 -10.89 40.93
C ALA A 388 -5.90 -9.94 42.02
N ASP A 389 -5.48 -8.68 41.99
CA ASP A 389 -5.96 -7.60 42.85
C ASP A 389 -7.26 -6.94 42.33
N GLY A 390 -7.81 -7.43 41.21
CA GLY A 390 -8.98 -6.87 40.54
C GLY A 390 -8.67 -5.69 39.63
N GLN A 391 -7.41 -5.26 39.51
CA GLN A 391 -7.04 -4.19 38.59
C GLN A 391 -7.28 -4.62 37.14
N VAL A 392 -7.98 -3.77 36.38
CA VAL A 392 -8.20 -3.94 34.95
C VAL A 392 -7.28 -3.01 34.17
N THR A 393 -6.56 -3.54 33.20
CA THR A 393 -5.73 -2.76 32.27
C THR A 393 -6.09 -3.08 30.83
N VAL A 394 -6.17 -2.06 29.97
CA VAL A 394 -6.57 -2.23 28.56
C VAL A 394 -5.42 -1.86 27.64
N PHE A 395 -5.09 -2.74 26.70
CA PHE A 395 -4.06 -2.53 25.69
C PHE A 395 -4.68 -2.47 24.30
N GLY A 396 -4.14 -1.63 23.41
CA GLY A 396 -4.60 -1.59 22.03
C GLY A 396 -4.00 -2.71 21.19
N SER A 397 -4.73 -3.19 20.18
CA SER A 397 -4.24 -4.25 19.28
C SER A 397 -2.90 -3.92 18.63
N ARG A 398 -2.64 -2.66 18.35
CA ARG A 398 -1.39 -2.26 17.71
C ARG A 398 -0.19 -2.11 18.67
N GLY A 399 -0.27 -2.61 19.90
CA GLY A 399 0.86 -2.64 20.83
C GLY A 399 1.25 -1.31 21.47
N GLY A 400 0.53 -0.23 21.15
CA GLY A 400 0.74 1.07 21.77
C GLY A 400 0.08 1.16 23.14
N ARG A 401 0.68 1.94 24.03
CA ARG A 401 0.04 2.52 25.23
C ARG A 401 -1.04 3.57 24.88
N GLU A 402 -1.67 3.46 23.72
CA GLU A 402 -2.70 4.38 23.25
C GLU A 402 -3.86 4.46 24.26
N PHE A 403 -4.15 3.35 24.94
CA PHE A 403 -5.18 3.27 25.97
C PHE A 403 -4.72 3.73 27.36
N SER A 404 -3.42 3.82 27.64
CA SER A 404 -2.97 4.43 28.91
C SER A 404 -3.27 5.93 28.96
N LYS A 405 -3.57 6.54 27.81
CA LYS A 405 -4.06 7.92 27.68
C LYS A 405 -5.59 8.00 27.62
N ARG A 406 -6.29 6.85 27.64
CA ARG A 406 -7.74 6.72 27.49
C ARG A 406 -8.33 5.91 28.65
N PRO A 407 -8.30 6.44 29.89
CA PRO A 407 -8.78 5.74 31.09
C PRO A 407 -10.27 5.36 31.01
N GLU A 408 -11.04 5.99 30.13
CA GLU A 408 -12.45 5.67 29.91
C GLU A 408 -12.69 4.23 29.40
N PHE A 409 -11.72 3.62 28.70
CA PHE A 409 -11.83 2.22 28.29
C PHE A 409 -11.55 1.25 29.43
N GLU A 410 -10.61 1.59 30.32
CA GLU A 410 -10.35 0.81 31.53
C GLU A 410 -11.56 0.88 32.47
N ALA A 411 -12.16 2.06 32.64
CA ALA A 411 -13.40 2.23 33.39
C ALA A 411 -14.56 1.45 32.78
N CYS A 412 -14.74 1.52 31.45
CA CYS A 412 -15.75 0.76 30.72
C CYS A 412 -15.58 -0.76 30.88
N ALA A 413 -14.36 -1.27 30.71
CA ALA A 413 -14.05 -2.69 30.87
C ALA A 413 -14.27 -3.14 32.31
N THR A 414 -13.85 -2.33 33.30
CA THR A 414 -14.07 -2.61 34.72
C THR A 414 -15.55 -2.73 35.04
N ALA A 415 -16.37 -1.77 34.58
CA ALA A 415 -17.81 -1.80 34.80
C ALA A 415 -18.49 -3.00 34.12
N ALA A 416 -18.13 -3.28 32.87
CA ALA A 416 -18.67 -4.40 32.10
C ALA A 416 -18.34 -5.76 32.73
N LEU A 417 -17.10 -5.95 33.19
CA LEU A 417 -16.61 -7.21 33.75
C LEU A 417 -17.08 -7.43 35.20
N LYS A 418 -17.30 -6.39 35.99
CA LYS A 418 -17.78 -6.50 37.38
C LYS A 418 -19.09 -7.29 37.51
N LEU A 419 -19.98 -7.17 36.52
CA LEU A 419 -21.27 -7.86 36.48
C LEU A 419 -21.24 -9.15 35.63
N GLY A 420 -20.17 -9.33 34.86
CA GLY A 420 -20.10 -10.31 33.79
C GLY A 420 -19.05 -11.41 33.96
N LEU A 421 -18.12 -11.29 34.91
CA LEU A 421 -17.16 -12.34 35.24
C LEU A 421 -17.61 -13.16 36.45
N GLU A 422 -17.59 -14.48 36.31
CA GLU A 422 -17.89 -15.44 37.38
C GLU A 422 -16.66 -16.33 37.67
N ASP A 423 -16.29 -16.47 38.95
CA ASP A 423 -15.17 -17.32 39.41
C ASP A 423 -13.80 -17.07 38.75
N VAL A 424 -13.51 -15.80 38.41
CA VAL A 424 -12.24 -15.37 37.81
C VAL A 424 -11.40 -14.55 38.78
N THR A 425 -10.17 -15.01 39.01
CA THR A 425 -9.11 -14.29 39.75
C THR A 425 -8.22 -13.49 38.81
N THR A 426 -7.87 -14.05 37.65
CA THR A 426 -7.06 -13.38 36.63
C THR A 426 -7.52 -13.82 35.25
N CYS A 427 -7.51 -12.93 34.27
CA CYS A 427 -7.73 -13.31 32.89
C CYS A 427 -7.15 -12.33 31.89
N VAL A 428 -6.97 -12.79 30.65
CA VAL A 428 -6.66 -11.94 29.50
C VAL A 428 -7.67 -12.22 28.39
N LEU A 429 -8.41 -11.19 28.00
CA LEU A 429 -9.47 -11.24 27.00
C LEU A 429 -9.08 -10.46 25.75
N ASP A 430 -9.28 -11.04 24.57
CA ASP A 430 -9.24 -10.29 23.30
C ASP A 430 -10.63 -9.74 23.01
N VAL A 431 -10.77 -8.42 22.80
CA VAL A 431 -12.07 -7.73 22.77
C VAL A 431 -12.20 -6.70 21.63
N LEU A 432 -13.45 -6.38 21.32
CA LEU A 432 -13.86 -5.27 20.48
C LEU A 432 -14.70 -4.29 21.29
N PHE A 433 -14.29 -3.03 21.36
CA PHE A 433 -15.17 -1.97 21.83
C PHE A 433 -15.97 -1.42 20.65
N VAL A 434 -17.30 -1.47 20.76
CA VAL A 434 -18.24 -0.88 19.80
C VAL A 434 -18.86 0.36 20.42
N LEU A 435 -18.62 1.51 19.76
CA LEU A 435 -19.09 2.83 20.20
C LEU A 435 -20.41 3.16 19.52
N LYS A 436 -21.53 3.09 20.24
CA LYS A 436 -22.83 3.43 19.63
C LYS A 436 -22.89 4.93 19.30
N PRO A 437 -23.47 5.31 18.15
CA PRO A 437 -23.82 6.70 17.90
C PRO A 437 -24.83 7.17 18.96
N LYS A 438 -24.71 8.42 19.42
CA LYS A 438 -25.74 9.01 20.29
C LYS A 438 -27.08 8.92 19.56
N SER A 439 -28.14 8.45 20.22
CA SER A 439 -29.49 8.49 19.67
C SER A 439 -29.80 9.93 19.25
N LYS A 440 -30.39 10.08 18.07
CA LYS A 440 -30.62 11.38 17.41
C LYS A 440 -31.70 12.24 18.07
N ASP A 441 -32.07 11.98 19.32
CA ASP A 441 -33.16 12.67 20.02
C ASP A 441 -32.75 14.01 20.66
N ALA A 442 -31.72 14.68 20.11
CA ALA A 442 -31.37 16.05 20.47
C ALA A 442 -31.06 16.84 19.19
N ASP A 443 -31.91 17.82 18.89
CA ASP A 443 -31.91 18.75 17.74
C ASP A 443 -30.71 19.72 17.70
N ASP A 444 -29.51 19.29 18.09
CA ASP A 444 -28.31 20.14 18.02
C ASP A 444 -27.59 19.96 16.68
N ALA A 445 -27.56 21.05 15.92
CA ALA A 445 -26.94 21.15 14.60
C ALA A 445 -25.47 20.67 14.59
N PRO A 446 -24.98 20.09 13.47
CA PRO A 446 -23.59 19.67 13.36
C PRO A 446 -22.66 20.87 13.24
N ASP A 447 -21.80 21.07 14.23
CA ASP A 447 -20.68 22.02 14.17
C ASP A 447 -19.51 21.39 13.39
N GLU A 448 -19.08 22.04 12.30
CA GLU A 448 -18.17 21.51 11.27
C GLU A 448 -16.66 21.69 11.58
N SER A 449 -16.25 21.93 12.84
CA SER A 449 -14.83 22.08 13.17
C SER A 449 -14.22 20.82 13.81
N GLU A 450 -13.78 19.86 12.99
CA GLU A 450 -12.98 18.72 13.44
C GLU A 450 -11.48 19.10 13.55
N THR A 451 -11.04 19.57 14.71
CA THR A 451 -9.61 19.59 15.09
C THR A 451 -9.26 18.40 15.97
N LYS A 452 -7.99 17.96 15.92
CA LYS A 452 -7.42 16.81 16.66
C LYS A 452 -7.59 16.87 18.19
N GLU A 453 -7.98 18.00 18.75
CA GLU A 453 -8.25 18.19 20.19
C GLU A 453 -9.70 17.83 20.59
N GLY A 454 -10.61 17.62 19.63
CA GLY A 454 -12.02 17.29 19.89
C GLY A 454 -12.32 15.83 20.29
N ILE A 455 -11.29 15.00 20.48
CA ILE A 455 -11.45 13.59 20.92
C ILE A 455 -11.43 13.47 22.45
N GLU A 456 -10.87 14.44 23.17
CA GLU A 456 -10.61 14.32 24.62
C GLU A 456 -11.84 14.53 25.53
N ALA A 457 -13.05 14.72 25.00
CA ALA A 457 -14.23 14.98 25.85
C ALA A 457 -15.58 14.49 25.29
N LYS A 458 -15.65 13.26 24.74
CA LYS A 458 -16.96 12.60 24.48
C LYS A 458 -17.30 11.60 25.58
N GLU A 459 -17.35 12.08 26.81
CA GLU A 459 -18.07 11.42 27.91
C GLU A 459 -19.54 11.23 27.47
N GLY A 460 -20.05 10.00 27.54
CA GLY A 460 -21.47 9.70 27.25
C GLY A 460 -21.81 9.06 25.91
N ARG A 461 -20.85 8.46 25.17
CA ARG A 461 -21.21 7.42 24.19
C ARG A 461 -21.35 6.08 24.91
N GLU A 462 -22.47 5.39 24.69
CA GLU A 462 -22.63 4.00 25.12
C GLU A 462 -21.56 3.14 24.43
N ARG A 463 -20.91 2.30 25.23
CA ARG A 463 -19.84 1.39 24.81
C ARG A 463 -20.27 -0.02 25.13
N THR A 464 -20.30 -0.88 24.14
CA THR A 464 -20.49 -2.33 24.35
C THR A 464 -19.16 -3.02 24.08
N MET A 465 -18.70 -3.82 25.04
CA MET A 465 -17.52 -4.65 24.91
C MET A 465 -17.92 -6.04 24.40
N PHE A 466 -17.37 -6.44 23.27
CA PHE A 466 -17.56 -7.78 22.72
C PHE A 466 -16.29 -8.60 22.91
N VAL A 467 -16.38 -9.74 23.59
CA VAL A 467 -15.25 -10.63 23.82
C VAL A 467 -15.13 -11.65 22.68
N ARG A 468 -13.93 -11.74 22.10
CA ARG A 468 -13.59 -12.59 20.95
C ARG A 468 -12.89 -13.88 21.36
N ASP A 469 -11.97 -13.81 22.31
CA ASP A 469 -11.10 -14.92 22.69
C ASP A 469 -10.62 -14.78 24.15
N LEU A 470 -10.18 -15.90 24.73
CA LEU A 470 -9.68 -16.02 26.10
C LEU A 470 -8.25 -16.57 26.06
N LEU A 471 -7.28 -15.77 26.49
CA LEU A 471 -5.85 -16.08 26.33
C LEU A 471 -5.21 -16.58 27.64
N VAL A 472 -5.70 -16.13 28.78
CA VAL A 472 -5.25 -16.56 30.11
C VAL A 472 -6.47 -16.64 31.02
N LEU A 473 -6.52 -17.66 31.88
CA LEU A 473 -7.57 -17.81 32.89
C LEU A 473 -6.97 -18.35 34.19
N ASN A 474 -7.19 -17.65 35.31
CA ASN A 474 -6.77 -18.05 36.65
C ASN A 474 -5.29 -18.46 36.72
N GLY A 475 -4.42 -17.67 36.09
CA GLY A 475 -2.98 -17.89 36.01
C GLY A 475 -2.54 -18.95 34.99
N VAL A 476 -3.48 -19.63 34.34
CA VAL A 476 -3.19 -20.67 33.34
C VAL A 476 -3.15 -20.06 31.93
N PRO A 477 -2.01 -20.13 31.21
CA PRO A 477 -1.94 -19.75 29.81
C PRO A 477 -2.76 -20.70 28.93
N LEU A 478 -3.55 -20.14 28.02
CA LEU A 478 -4.40 -20.91 27.11
C LEU A 478 -3.96 -20.84 25.64
N LEU A 479 -2.85 -20.15 25.32
CA LEU A 479 -2.42 -19.94 23.93
C LEU A 479 -2.16 -21.24 23.16
N SER A 480 -1.69 -22.29 23.83
CA SER A 480 -1.47 -23.60 23.20
C SER A 480 -2.75 -24.46 23.11
N ARG A 481 -3.84 -24.04 23.74
CA ARG A 481 -5.12 -24.77 23.71
C ARG A 481 -5.85 -24.49 22.40
N PRO A 482 -6.55 -25.49 21.83
CA PRO A 482 -7.45 -25.30 20.69
C PRO A 482 -8.43 -24.15 20.91
N TRP A 483 -8.76 -23.41 19.85
CA TRP A 483 -9.73 -22.31 19.91
C TRP A 483 -11.05 -22.73 20.54
N GLN A 484 -11.55 -23.93 20.22
CA GLN A 484 -12.79 -24.46 20.80
C GLN A 484 -12.72 -24.59 22.34
N GLU A 485 -11.60 -25.02 22.89
CA GLU A 485 -11.41 -25.12 24.35
C GLU A 485 -11.39 -23.73 24.99
N ARG A 486 -10.70 -22.76 24.37
CA ARG A 486 -10.66 -21.37 24.85
C ARG A 486 -12.05 -20.75 24.88
N GLN A 487 -12.86 -21.00 23.85
CA GLN A 487 -14.25 -20.54 23.76
C GLN A 487 -15.18 -21.24 24.75
N ALA A 488 -14.98 -22.52 25.02
CA ALA A 488 -15.72 -23.22 26.06
C ALA A 488 -15.44 -22.59 27.43
N GLY A 489 -14.16 -22.31 27.74
CA GLY A 489 -13.78 -21.59 28.96
C GLY A 489 -14.37 -20.18 29.01
N LEU A 490 -14.35 -19.45 27.88
CA LEU A 490 -14.94 -18.11 27.78
C LEU A 490 -16.44 -18.10 28.12
N ARG A 491 -17.21 -19.05 27.58
CA ARG A 491 -18.66 -19.18 27.84
C ARG A 491 -18.99 -19.61 29.26
N GLN A 492 -18.05 -20.26 29.96
CA GLN A 492 -18.24 -20.63 31.37
C GLN A 492 -18.08 -19.44 32.31
N VAL A 493 -17.21 -18.49 31.97
CA VAL A 493 -16.85 -17.38 32.87
C VAL A 493 -17.48 -16.04 32.51
N ILE A 494 -17.99 -15.89 31.28
CA ILE A 494 -18.64 -14.67 30.82
C ILE A 494 -20.16 -14.82 30.86
N LYS A 495 -20.81 -13.95 31.63
CA LYS A 495 -22.25 -13.72 31.60
C LYS A 495 -22.57 -12.48 30.80
N GLU A 496 -23.21 -12.68 29.64
CA GLU A 496 -23.58 -11.59 28.75
C GLU A 496 -24.65 -10.66 29.37
N HIS A 497 -24.51 -9.37 29.12
CA HIS A 497 -25.47 -8.32 29.45
C HIS A 497 -25.40 -7.17 28.42
N ALA A 498 -25.97 -6.00 28.72
CA ALA A 498 -26.08 -4.90 27.76
C ALA A 498 -24.71 -4.37 27.29
N ASP A 499 -23.72 -4.32 28.20
CA ASP A 499 -22.40 -3.73 27.94
C ASP A 499 -21.29 -4.77 27.76
N LEU A 500 -21.59 -6.05 27.98
CA LEU A 500 -20.67 -7.16 27.77
C LEU A 500 -21.34 -8.26 26.96
N LYS A 501 -20.80 -8.57 25.78
CA LYS A 501 -21.31 -9.61 24.91
C LYS A 501 -20.19 -10.50 24.41
N LEU A 502 -20.52 -11.71 23.99
CA LEU A 502 -19.63 -12.54 23.19
C LEU A 502 -19.80 -12.16 21.72
N VAL A 503 -18.72 -12.23 20.94
CA VAL A 503 -18.85 -12.05 19.50
C VAL A 503 -19.70 -13.18 18.92
N ARG A 504 -20.64 -12.81 18.05
CA ARG A 504 -21.52 -13.73 17.35
C ARG A 504 -20.79 -14.42 16.20
N GLY A 505 -21.21 -15.65 15.92
CA GLY A 505 -20.72 -16.39 14.78
C GLY A 505 -21.36 -17.77 14.68
N VAL A 506 -21.02 -18.47 13.61
CA VAL A 506 -21.59 -19.79 13.29
C VAL A 506 -20.48 -20.81 13.14
N GLN A 507 -20.65 -21.97 13.76
CA GLN A 507 -19.72 -23.08 13.55
C GLN A 507 -19.97 -23.71 12.17
N LEU A 508 -18.91 -23.81 11.38
CA LEU A 508 -18.88 -24.41 10.07
C LEU A 508 -18.29 -25.82 10.16
N PRO A 509 -19.03 -26.86 9.73
CA PRO A 509 -18.49 -28.20 9.65
C PRO A 509 -17.50 -28.29 8.47
N ALA A 510 -16.66 -29.33 8.44
CA ALA A 510 -15.56 -29.40 7.50
C ALA A 510 -16.00 -29.44 6.04
N GLU A 511 -17.12 -30.11 5.77
CA GLU A 511 -17.71 -30.25 4.46
C GLU A 511 -18.25 -28.90 3.95
N ALA A 512 -18.57 -27.97 4.85
CA ALA A 512 -18.97 -26.62 4.43
C ALA A 512 -17.80 -25.81 3.89
N LEU A 513 -16.56 -26.13 4.29
CA LEU A 513 -15.37 -25.50 3.73
C LEU A 513 -15.01 -26.06 2.35
N ASP A 514 -15.59 -27.20 1.94
CA ASP A 514 -15.36 -27.84 0.64
C ASP A 514 -15.92 -27.05 -0.54
N ASP A 515 -16.98 -26.29 -0.30
CA ASP A 515 -17.64 -25.47 -1.30
C ASP A 515 -17.51 -23.97 -0.95
N PRO A 516 -16.61 -23.23 -1.63
CA PRO A 516 -16.50 -21.78 -1.47
C PRO A 516 -17.84 -21.07 -1.63
N ARG A 517 -18.75 -21.58 -2.47
CA ARG A 517 -20.09 -20.97 -2.67
C ARG A 517 -20.93 -21.05 -1.41
N ARG A 518 -20.82 -22.12 -0.63
CA ARG A 518 -21.54 -22.30 0.63
C ARG A 518 -21.03 -21.35 1.72
N VAL A 519 -19.72 -21.17 1.81
CA VAL A 519 -19.11 -20.17 2.71
C VAL A 519 -19.51 -18.76 2.30
N LEU A 520 -19.49 -18.45 1.01
CA LEU A 520 -19.93 -17.16 0.48
C LEU A 520 -21.44 -16.92 0.66
N ALA A 521 -22.27 -17.95 0.56
CA ALA A 521 -23.71 -17.85 0.84
C ALA A 521 -23.98 -17.63 2.34
N LEU A 522 -23.21 -18.27 3.22
CA LEU A 522 -23.28 -18.01 4.65
C LEU A 522 -22.84 -16.57 4.96
N LEU A 523 -21.75 -16.10 4.33
CA LEU A 523 -21.34 -14.71 4.42
C LEU A 523 -22.49 -13.77 4.02
N ASP A 524 -23.07 -13.94 2.82
CA ASP A 524 -24.20 -13.12 2.37
C ASP A 524 -25.41 -13.19 3.34
N THR A 525 -25.65 -14.36 3.94
CA THR A 525 -26.73 -14.53 4.94
C THR A 525 -26.42 -13.79 6.24
N LEU A 526 -25.21 -13.93 6.78
CA LEU A 526 -24.78 -13.29 8.03
C LEU A 526 -24.69 -11.76 7.86
N LEU A 527 -24.12 -11.29 6.75
CA LEU A 527 -24.04 -9.86 6.42
C LEU A 527 -25.42 -9.23 6.26
N ARG A 528 -26.42 -9.95 5.72
CA ARG A 528 -27.79 -9.44 5.56
C ARG A 528 -28.66 -9.53 6.81
N ALA A 529 -28.38 -10.49 7.70
CA ALA A 529 -29.13 -10.68 8.94
C ALA A 529 -28.77 -9.66 10.02
N ASP A 530 -27.71 -8.90 9.79
CA ASP A 530 -27.11 -8.02 10.76
C ASP A 530 -27.88 -6.70 10.93
N LYS A 531 -28.67 -6.65 12.00
CA LYS A 531 -29.43 -5.47 12.42
C LYS A 531 -28.58 -4.45 13.19
N ASP A 532 -27.40 -4.87 13.65
CA ASP A 532 -26.53 -4.09 14.53
C ASP A 532 -25.42 -3.36 13.73
N GLY A 533 -25.36 -3.56 12.40
CA GLY A 533 -24.36 -2.94 11.51
C GLY A 533 -22.94 -3.46 11.77
N LEU A 534 -22.84 -4.71 12.19
CA LEU A 534 -21.66 -5.44 12.61
C LEU A 534 -20.83 -6.19 11.53
N GLY A 535 -21.25 -6.36 10.28
CA GLY A 535 -20.57 -7.19 9.27
C GLY A 535 -20.38 -6.56 7.88
N ASP A 536 -19.15 -6.53 7.39
CA ASP A 536 -18.75 -6.44 5.96
C ASP A 536 -17.60 -7.40 5.60
N ALA A 537 -17.12 -8.15 6.61
CA ALA A 537 -16.09 -9.15 6.54
C ALA A 537 -16.42 -10.30 7.50
N LEU A 538 -15.71 -11.41 7.35
CA LEU A 538 -15.91 -12.59 8.18
C LEU A 538 -14.54 -13.20 8.48
N VAL A 539 -14.28 -13.47 9.76
CA VAL A 539 -13.06 -14.14 10.20
C VAL A 539 -13.37 -15.60 10.45
N LEU A 540 -12.85 -16.46 9.60
CA LEU A 540 -12.90 -17.90 9.78
C LEU A 540 -11.76 -18.34 10.70
N LYS A 541 -12.09 -18.90 11.85
CA LYS A 541 -11.12 -19.41 12.84
C LYS A 541 -11.17 -20.92 12.89
N SER A 542 -10.07 -21.62 12.63
CA SER A 542 -10.01 -23.08 12.80
C SER A 542 -10.26 -23.45 14.27
N LEU A 543 -11.17 -24.41 14.50
CA LEU A 543 -11.57 -24.82 15.84
C LEU A 543 -10.44 -25.49 16.64
N SER A 544 -9.56 -26.20 15.95
CA SER A 544 -8.40 -26.89 16.53
C SER A 544 -7.16 -26.00 16.66
N SER A 545 -7.22 -24.75 16.17
CA SER A 545 -6.04 -23.90 16.12
C SER A 545 -5.65 -23.32 17.49
N PRO A 546 -4.36 -23.37 17.85
CA PRO A 546 -3.86 -22.61 18.99
C PRO A 546 -3.83 -21.11 18.66
N TYR A 547 -3.61 -20.28 19.67
CA TYR A 547 -3.43 -18.84 19.52
C TYR A 547 -1.96 -18.51 19.26
N HIS A 548 -1.64 -18.13 18.04
CA HIS A 548 -0.28 -17.74 17.64
C HIS A 548 -0.09 -16.22 17.84
N ALA A 549 0.30 -15.82 19.05
CA ALA A 549 0.51 -14.42 19.41
C ALA A 549 1.47 -13.72 18.43
N GLY A 550 1.12 -12.51 17.98
CA GLY A 550 1.94 -11.69 17.08
C GLY A 550 2.07 -12.20 15.64
N CYS A 551 1.24 -13.18 15.25
CA CYS A 551 1.31 -13.83 13.95
C CYS A 551 0.06 -13.52 13.11
N SER A 552 0.26 -13.37 11.80
CA SER A 552 -0.81 -13.60 10.82
C SER A 552 -0.84 -15.09 10.51
N SER A 553 -1.95 -15.76 10.81
CA SER A 553 -2.03 -17.22 10.71
C SER A 553 -3.08 -17.65 9.71
N GLY A 554 -2.76 -18.61 8.84
CA GLY A 554 -3.75 -19.25 7.96
C GLY A 554 -4.84 -20.03 8.71
N ALA A 555 -4.71 -20.20 10.04
CA ALA A 555 -5.78 -20.71 10.88
C ALA A 555 -6.88 -19.68 11.15
N TRP A 556 -6.60 -18.39 10.97
CA TRP A 556 -7.55 -17.29 11.06
C TRP A 556 -7.59 -16.58 9.71
N LEU A 557 -8.67 -16.74 8.95
CA LEU A 557 -8.79 -16.16 7.61
C LEU A 557 -9.84 -15.08 7.60
N LYS A 558 -9.45 -13.87 7.22
CA LYS A 558 -10.36 -12.77 6.99
C LYS A 558 -10.81 -12.79 5.54
N ILE A 559 -12.10 -12.98 5.34
CA ILE A 559 -12.76 -12.86 4.06
C ILE A 559 -13.50 -11.52 4.07
N ALA A 560 -12.97 -10.54 3.34
CA ALA A 560 -13.58 -9.23 3.14
C ALA A 560 -13.68 -8.97 1.63
N ASN A 561 -14.70 -8.22 1.19
CA ASN A 561 -14.88 -7.83 -0.21
C ASN A 561 -14.75 -8.98 -1.21
N PHE A 562 -15.84 -9.70 -1.39
CA PHE A 562 -15.90 -10.79 -2.34
C PHE A 562 -15.80 -10.26 -3.78
N VAL A 563 -14.66 -10.54 -4.40
CA VAL A 563 -14.50 -10.43 -5.84
C VAL A 563 -15.03 -11.72 -6.45
N VAL A 564 -16.21 -11.67 -7.05
CA VAL A 564 -16.70 -12.77 -7.88
C VAL A 564 -15.88 -12.78 -9.16
N THR A 565 -15.34 -13.92 -9.56
CA THR A 565 -14.49 -14.06 -10.76
C THR A 565 -15.07 -15.08 -11.75
N GLY A 566 -14.54 -15.08 -12.97
CA GLY A 566 -14.83 -16.12 -13.98
C GLY A 566 -16.24 -16.08 -14.54
N GLU A 567 -16.75 -17.23 -14.98
CA GLU A 567 -18.08 -17.36 -15.60
C GLU A 567 -19.21 -16.88 -14.69
N GLU A 568 -19.06 -17.04 -13.38
CA GLU A 568 -20.05 -16.57 -12.41
C GLU A 568 -20.14 -15.05 -12.39
N ALA A 569 -18.99 -14.36 -12.44
CA ALA A 569 -18.94 -12.91 -12.50
C ALA A 569 -19.61 -12.40 -13.78
N ASP A 570 -19.30 -13.03 -14.92
CA ASP A 570 -19.87 -12.70 -16.22
C ASP A 570 -21.40 -12.94 -16.25
N ARG A 571 -21.88 -14.04 -15.65
CA ARG A 571 -23.31 -14.33 -15.53
C ARG A 571 -24.03 -13.28 -14.70
N GLN A 572 -23.46 -12.91 -13.54
CA GLN A 572 -24.06 -11.90 -12.67
C GLN A 572 -24.00 -10.50 -13.28
N LEU A 573 -22.95 -10.17 -14.04
CA LEU A 573 -22.85 -8.95 -14.81
C LEU A 573 -24.01 -8.83 -15.80
N PHE A 574 -24.29 -9.87 -16.58
CA PHE A 574 -25.42 -9.82 -17.52
C PHE A 574 -26.79 -9.88 -16.82
N ALA A 575 -26.86 -10.51 -15.65
CA ALA A 575 -28.08 -10.50 -14.84
C ALA A 575 -28.43 -9.11 -14.31
N SER A 576 -27.46 -8.20 -14.16
CA SER A 576 -27.70 -6.82 -13.72
C SER A 576 -28.19 -5.88 -14.82
N LEU A 577 -28.19 -6.32 -16.08
CA LEU A 577 -28.80 -5.55 -17.18
C LEU A 577 -30.32 -5.51 -17.03
N THR A 578 -30.89 -4.33 -17.28
CA THR A 578 -32.32 -4.15 -17.49
C THR A 578 -32.81 -4.92 -18.72
N ASP A 579 -34.12 -5.12 -18.85
CA ASP A 579 -34.69 -5.83 -20.00
C ASP A 579 -34.38 -5.12 -21.33
N GLU A 580 -34.44 -3.78 -21.36
CA GLU A 580 -34.11 -2.98 -22.53
C GLU A 580 -32.64 -3.13 -22.93
N GLU A 581 -31.71 -3.03 -21.97
CA GLU A 581 -30.28 -3.21 -22.24
C GLU A 581 -29.99 -4.65 -22.71
N ARG A 582 -30.60 -5.64 -22.06
CA ARG A 582 -30.43 -7.06 -22.41
C ARG A 582 -30.87 -7.36 -23.84
N GLN A 583 -31.95 -6.74 -24.32
CA GLN A 583 -32.39 -6.85 -25.71
C GLN A 583 -31.40 -6.25 -26.72
N ARG A 584 -30.60 -5.26 -26.31
CA ARG A 584 -29.60 -4.59 -27.16
C ARG A 584 -28.20 -5.20 -27.06
N MET A 585 -28.03 -6.24 -26.26
CA MET A 585 -26.74 -6.88 -26.00
C MET A 585 -26.20 -7.59 -27.25
N PRO A 586 -24.99 -7.24 -27.73
CA PRO A 586 -24.39 -7.91 -28.88
C PRO A 586 -23.93 -9.34 -28.55
N THR A 587 -23.82 -10.17 -29.58
CA THR A 587 -23.06 -11.42 -29.54
C THR A 587 -21.55 -11.12 -29.58
N LYS A 588 -20.72 -12.15 -29.38
CA LYS A 588 -19.25 -12.00 -29.53
C LYS A 588 -18.87 -11.68 -30.98
N ASP A 589 -19.64 -12.17 -31.95
CA ASP A 589 -19.33 -12.03 -33.37
C ASP A 589 -19.69 -10.65 -33.93
N ASP A 590 -20.56 -9.90 -33.24
CA ASP A 590 -20.91 -8.51 -33.58
C ASP A 590 -19.82 -7.50 -33.20
N ILE A 591 -18.75 -7.96 -32.53
CA ILE A 591 -17.69 -7.13 -31.98
C ILE A 591 -16.34 -7.47 -32.61
N HIS A 592 -15.61 -6.44 -33.02
CA HIS A 592 -14.19 -6.51 -33.35
C HIS A 592 -13.36 -6.19 -32.11
N PHE A 593 -12.87 -7.24 -31.45
CA PHE A 593 -12.01 -7.10 -30.28
C PHE A 593 -10.58 -6.79 -30.71
N SER A 594 -10.09 -5.63 -30.31
CA SER A 594 -8.76 -5.15 -30.65
C SER A 594 -7.95 -4.81 -29.41
N VAL A 595 -6.65 -5.14 -29.47
CA VAL A 595 -5.65 -4.73 -28.48
C VAL A 595 -4.68 -3.79 -29.17
N VAL A 596 -4.52 -2.58 -28.64
CA VAL A 596 -3.58 -1.58 -29.18
C VAL A 596 -2.35 -1.57 -28.30
N SER A 597 -1.18 -1.86 -28.89
CA SER A 597 0.07 -2.01 -28.15
C SER A 597 1.25 -1.51 -28.97
N GLY A 598 2.28 -0.95 -28.32
CA GLY A 598 3.44 -0.40 -29.02
C GLY A 598 4.72 -0.61 -28.23
N ARG A 599 5.72 -1.21 -28.88
CA ARG A 599 7.09 -1.44 -28.38
C ARG A 599 7.24 -2.26 -27.09
N ARG A 600 6.18 -2.94 -26.65
CA ARG A 600 6.16 -3.66 -25.37
C ARG A 600 6.71 -5.06 -25.44
N ALA A 601 6.59 -5.71 -26.60
CA ALA A 601 7.12 -7.06 -26.82
C ALA A 601 8.66 -7.14 -26.71
N SER A 602 9.36 -6.00 -26.71
CA SER A 602 10.82 -5.92 -26.54
C SER A 602 11.30 -5.97 -25.09
N PHE A 603 10.40 -5.95 -24.10
CA PHE A 603 10.72 -5.92 -22.68
C PHE A 603 10.00 -7.02 -21.92
N VAL A 604 10.62 -7.58 -20.88
CA VAL A 604 10.05 -8.69 -20.09
C VAL A 604 8.73 -8.29 -19.44
N GLU A 605 8.66 -7.08 -18.88
CA GLU A 605 7.46 -6.53 -18.26
C GLU A 605 6.32 -6.34 -19.27
N GLY A 606 6.65 -5.87 -20.48
CA GLY A 606 5.70 -5.70 -21.57
C GLY A 606 5.17 -7.03 -22.08
N VAL A 607 6.05 -8.04 -22.24
CA VAL A 607 5.67 -9.42 -22.56
C VAL A 607 4.69 -9.96 -21.51
N ASN A 608 4.92 -9.73 -20.22
CA ASN A 608 3.98 -10.16 -19.17
C ASN A 608 2.59 -9.50 -19.28
N GLY A 609 2.52 -8.23 -19.69
CA GLY A 609 1.24 -7.56 -20.00
C GLY A 609 0.52 -8.24 -21.16
N ILE A 610 1.22 -8.43 -22.28
CA ILE A 610 0.71 -9.10 -23.49
C ILE A 610 0.17 -10.50 -23.14
N LEU A 611 0.97 -11.29 -22.41
CA LEU A 611 0.60 -12.63 -21.95
C LEU A 611 -0.71 -12.62 -21.14
N LYS A 612 -0.88 -11.64 -20.27
CA LYS A 612 -2.05 -11.53 -19.40
C LYS A 612 -3.30 -11.17 -20.20
N VAL A 613 -3.23 -10.14 -21.05
CA VAL A 613 -4.37 -9.71 -21.87
C VAL A 613 -4.79 -10.81 -22.85
N GLN A 614 -3.84 -11.46 -23.52
CA GLN A 614 -4.12 -12.58 -24.42
C GLN A 614 -4.83 -13.73 -23.69
N LYS A 615 -4.35 -14.11 -22.49
CA LYS A 615 -4.99 -15.15 -21.68
C LYS A 615 -6.42 -14.78 -21.26
N MET A 616 -6.67 -13.52 -20.90
CA MET A 616 -8.02 -13.06 -20.52
C MET A 616 -9.01 -13.20 -21.68
N TYR A 617 -8.61 -12.83 -22.90
CA TYR A 617 -9.45 -13.00 -24.09
C TYR A 617 -9.63 -14.48 -24.46
N HIS A 618 -8.55 -15.26 -24.45
CA HIS A 618 -8.60 -16.69 -24.75
C HIS A 618 -9.51 -17.46 -23.79
N ALA A 619 -9.42 -17.18 -22.49
CA ALA A 619 -10.31 -17.77 -21.48
C ALA A 619 -11.79 -17.43 -21.73
N ALA A 620 -12.07 -16.29 -22.37
CA ALA A 620 -13.41 -15.89 -22.76
C ALA A 620 -13.83 -16.41 -24.16
N GLY A 621 -13.01 -17.26 -24.78
CA GLY A 621 -13.27 -17.85 -26.11
C GLY A 621 -13.17 -16.84 -27.26
N VAL A 622 -12.34 -15.80 -27.13
CA VAL A 622 -12.12 -14.78 -28.17
C VAL A 622 -10.63 -14.65 -28.47
N GLN A 623 -10.30 -14.46 -29.74
CA GLN A 623 -8.95 -14.15 -30.21
C GLN A 623 -8.94 -12.70 -30.72
N PRO A 624 -8.37 -11.75 -29.96
CA PRO A 624 -8.38 -10.35 -30.33
C PRO A 624 -7.37 -10.08 -31.47
N THR A 625 -7.59 -9.00 -32.21
CA THR A 625 -6.61 -8.48 -33.17
C THR A 625 -5.67 -7.50 -32.49
N TRP A 626 -4.37 -7.79 -32.55
CA TRP A 626 -3.31 -6.96 -32.00
C TRP A 626 -2.87 -5.94 -33.04
N TYR A 627 -3.04 -4.66 -32.74
CA TYR A 627 -2.56 -3.56 -33.59
C TYR A 627 -1.28 -3.00 -32.99
N THR A 628 -0.18 -3.15 -33.74
CA THR A 628 1.17 -2.84 -33.25
C THR A 628 1.90 -1.85 -34.15
N ASP A 629 2.98 -1.29 -33.63
CA ASP A 629 3.91 -0.56 -34.49
C ASP A 629 4.58 -1.51 -35.50
N VAL A 630 4.94 -0.93 -36.64
CA VAL A 630 5.47 -1.66 -37.79
C VAL A 630 6.83 -2.26 -37.43
N GLU A 631 7.58 -1.58 -36.57
CA GLU A 631 8.94 -1.93 -36.19
C GLU A 631 9.01 -3.11 -35.22
N THR A 632 7.96 -3.37 -34.44
CA THR A 632 7.95 -4.44 -33.42
C THR A 632 6.94 -5.56 -33.69
N VAL A 633 6.32 -5.61 -34.87
CA VAL A 633 5.29 -6.62 -35.24
C VAL A 633 5.77 -8.07 -35.05
N ASP A 634 7.00 -8.39 -35.42
CA ASP A 634 7.54 -9.76 -35.35
C ASP A 634 7.68 -10.27 -33.90
N PRO A 635 8.26 -9.49 -32.97
CA PRO A 635 8.19 -9.81 -31.54
C PRO A 635 6.79 -10.12 -31.01
N TYR A 636 5.75 -9.37 -31.42
CA TYR A 636 4.38 -9.71 -31.02
C TYR A 636 3.92 -11.04 -31.62
N LYS A 637 4.16 -11.28 -32.91
CA LYS A 637 3.83 -12.56 -33.55
C LYS A 637 4.46 -13.73 -32.82
N GLU A 638 5.71 -13.60 -32.40
CA GLU A 638 6.39 -14.62 -31.60
C GLU A 638 5.70 -14.87 -30.26
N VAL A 639 5.41 -13.80 -29.49
CA VAL A 639 4.75 -13.92 -28.19
C VAL A 639 3.35 -14.52 -28.32
N ILE A 640 2.56 -14.05 -29.30
CA ILE A 640 1.19 -14.53 -29.55
C ILE A 640 1.18 -15.99 -30.04
N SER A 641 2.12 -16.36 -30.91
CA SER A 641 2.29 -17.75 -31.37
C SER A 641 2.55 -18.71 -30.21
N ARG A 642 3.44 -18.35 -29.27
CA ARG A 642 3.74 -19.15 -28.08
C ARG A 642 2.53 -19.36 -27.16
N LEU A 643 1.48 -18.55 -27.30
CA LEU A 643 0.23 -18.67 -26.55
C LEU A 643 -0.87 -19.42 -27.30
N GLY A 644 -0.56 -19.97 -28.48
CA GLY A 644 -1.57 -20.57 -29.36
C GLY A 644 -2.52 -19.53 -29.96
N GLY A 645 -2.11 -18.26 -29.99
CA GLY A 645 -2.85 -17.20 -30.68
C GLY A 645 -2.61 -17.22 -32.18
N ASP A 646 -3.52 -16.59 -32.92
CA ASP A 646 -3.43 -16.46 -34.37
C ASP A 646 -2.47 -15.33 -34.74
N VAL A 647 -1.34 -15.65 -35.36
CA VAL A 647 -0.33 -14.66 -35.76
C VAL A 647 -0.80 -13.73 -36.89
N GLU A 648 -1.79 -14.15 -37.67
CA GLU A 648 -2.41 -13.31 -38.71
C GLU A 648 -3.27 -12.21 -38.09
N LYS A 649 -3.63 -12.35 -36.82
CA LYS A 649 -4.29 -11.30 -36.03
C LYS A 649 -3.32 -10.30 -35.41
N VAL A 650 -2.03 -10.33 -35.75
CA VAL A 650 -1.07 -9.29 -35.39
C VAL A 650 -0.84 -8.37 -36.59
N VAL A 651 -1.46 -7.19 -36.55
CA VAL A 651 -1.56 -6.24 -37.66
C VAL A 651 -0.59 -5.07 -37.45
N PRO A 652 0.34 -4.82 -38.39
CA PRO A 652 1.18 -3.63 -38.35
C PRO A 652 0.36 -2.40 -38.74
N ALA A 653 0.19 -1.47 -37.81
CA ALA A 653 -0.67 -0.29 -38.00
C ALA A 653 0.00 1.03 -37.59
N GLY A 654 1.23 0.98 -37.06
CA GLY A 654 2.02 2.15 -36.68
C GLY A 654 1.94 2.44 -35.18
N ARG A 655 2.30 3.66 -34.77
CA ARG A 655 2.26 4.06 -33.35
C ARG A 655 0.81 4.12 -32.82
N LEU A 656 0.65 4.57 -31.57
CA LEU A 656 -0.63 4.60 -30.84
C LEU A 656 -1.84 5.05 -31.71
N ILE A 657 -1.84 6.29 -32.20
CA ILE A 657 -3.00 6.83 -32.95
C ILE A 657 -3.25 6.12 -34.29
N PRO A 658 -2.25 5.90 -35.16
CA PRO A 658 -2.42 5.08 -36.36
C PRO A 658 -3.02 3.69 -36.08
N SER A 659 -2.54 3.02 -35.03
CA SER A 659 -3.08 1.72 -34.60
C SER A 659 -4.53 1.81 -34.13
N ARG A 660 -4.87 2.82 -33.33
CA ARG A 660 -6.26 3.06 -32.91
C ARG A 660 -7.20 3.31 -34.10
N ASN A 661 -6.79 4.15 -35.07
CA ASN A 661 -7.60 4.43 -36.25
C ASN A 661 -7.74 3.22 -37.15
N LYS A 662 -6.68 2.44 -37.36
CA LYS A 662 -6.73 1.20 -38.15
C LYS A 662 -7.70 0.19 -37.53
N ALA A 663 -7.75 0.06 -36.21
CA ALA A 663 -8.71 -0.79 -35.52
C ALA A 663 -10.17 -0.33 -35.74
N LEU A 664 -10.43 0.98 -35.75
CA LEU A 664 -11.76 1.54 -36.07
C LEU A 664 -12.14 1.27 -37.54
N ASP A 665 -11.20 1.44 -38.46
CA ASP A 665 -11.42 1.23 -39.89
C ASP A 665 -11.71 -0.24 -40.22
N ASP A 666 -10.97 -1.17 -39.59
CA ASP A 666 -11.21 -2.61 -39.75
C ASP A 666 -12.57 -3.02 -39.16
N ALA A 667 -12.92 -2.52 -37.97
CA ALA A 667 -14.24 -2.76 -37.40
C ALA A 667 -15.36 -2.22 -38.30
N ALA A 668 -15.20 -1.02 -38.87
CA ALA A 668 -16.16 -0.44 -39.80
C ALA A 668 -16.27 -1.26 -41.09
N ALA A 669 -15.15 -1.73 -41.65
CA ALA A 669 -15.14 -2.60 -42.83
C ALA A 669 -15.86 -3.93 -42.56
N LEU A 670 -15.72 -4.47 -41.35
CA LEU A 670 -16.41 -5.66 -40.88
C LEU A 670 -17.88 -5.40 -40.45
N LYS A 671 -18.32 -4.13 -40.39
CA LYS A 671 -19.61 -3.70 -39.83
C LYS A 671 -19.83 -4.18 -38.39
N LYS A 672 -18.77 -4.15 -37.59
CA LYS A 672 -18.76 -4.56 -36.18
C LYS A 672 -18.51 -3.38 -35.26
N VAL A 673 -18.90 -3.52 -33.99
CA VAL A 673 -18.49 -2.59 -32.93
C VAL A 673 -16.99 -2.73 -32.71
N CYS A 674 -16.24 -1.63 -32.68
CA CYS A 674 -14.82 -1.64 -32.35
C CYS A 674 -14.64 -1.61 -30.83
N VAL A 675 -13.99 -2.61 -30.24
CA VAL A 675 -13.57 -2.58 -28.84
C VAL A 675 -12.05 -2.46 -28.80
N GLN A 676 -11.53 -1.42 -28.16
CA GLN A 676 -10.09 -1.24 -28.00
C GLN A 676 -9.69 -1.47 -26.55
N THR A 677 -8.59 -2.19 -26.35
CA THR A 677 -8.04 -2.56 -25.05
C THR A 677 -6.55 -2.25 -25.00
N SER A 678 -6.06 -1.64 -23.92
CA SER A 678 -4.63 -1.53 -23.63
C SER A 678 -4.03 -2.89 -23.25
N ASP A 679 -2.76 -3.10 -23.58
CA ASP A 679 -2.02 -4.34 -23.35
C ASP A 679 -1.51 -4.54 -21.91
N ASP A 680 -1.69 -3.54 -21.05
CA ASP A 680 -1.24 -3.56 -19.66
C ASP A 680 -2.38 -3.61 -18.63
N ILE A 681 -3.60 -3.91 -19.10
CA ILE A 681 -4.73 -4.14 -18.22
C ILE A 681 -4.55 -5.47 -17.48
N THR A 682 -4.71 -5.39 -16.17
CA THR A 682 -4.54 -6.51 -15.23
C THR A 682 -5.86 -7.08 -14.73
N SER A 683 -6.95 -6.31 -14.75
CA SER A 683 -8.29 -6.80 -14.43
C SER A 683 -9.38 -5.80 -14.87
N PHE A 684 -10.59 -6.32 -15.09
CA PHE A 684 -11.82 -5.56 -15.33
C PHE A 684 -12.74 -5.79 -14.14
N ARG A 685 -13.14 -4.72 -13.44
CA ARG A 685 -13.92 -4.81 -12.21
C ARG A 685 -15.19 -3.97 -12.33
N LEU A 686 -16.35 -4.60 -12.16
CA LEU A 686 -17.60 -3.89 -11.91
C LEU A 686 -17.86 -3.83 -10.40
N TYR A 687 -18.01 -2.63 -9.86
CA TYR A 687 -18.52 -2.41 -8.51
C TYR A 687 -20.05 -2.42 -8.56
N ASN A 688 -20.69 -3.43 -7.98
CA ASN A 688 -22.14 -3.66 -8.09
C ASN A 688 -22.95 -2.78 -7.13
N ASP A 689 -22.76 -1.46 -7.25
CA ASP A 689 -23.54 -0.42 -6.58
C ASP A 689 -23.52 0.82 -7.47
N PHE A 690 -24.68 1.21 -8.00
CA PHE A 690 -24.81 2.31 -8.95
C PHE A 690 -25.20 3.64 -8.28
N SER A 691 -25.28 3.66 -6.95
CA SER A 691 -25.63 4.83 -6.14
C SER A 691 -24.56 5.91 -6.24
N LYS A 692 -24.98 7.18 -6.24
CA LYS A 692 -24.06 8.33 -6.19
C LYS A 692 -23.86 8.79 -4.75
N TYR A 693 -22.60 8.95 -4.36
CA TYR A 693 -22.22 9.45 -3.05
C TYR A 693 -21.78 10.91 -3.10
N ARG A 694 -21.87 11.61 -1.96
CA ARG A 694 -21.59 13.05 -1.90
C ARG A 694 -20.12 13.34 -1.63
N THR A 695 -19.47 12.49 -0.85
CA THR A 695 -18.08 12.69 -0.40
C THR A 695 -17.20 11.52 -0.81
N LEU A 696 -15.90 11.81 -0.99
CA LEU A 696 -14.89 10.80 -1.33
C LEU A 696 -14.85 9.67 -0.30
N ASP A 697 -14.98 10.00 1.00
CA ASP A 697 -15.03 9.02 2.09
C ASP A 697 -16.23 8.07 1.96
N GLN A 698 -17.43 8.61 1.72
CA GLN A 698 -18.62 7.78 1.49
C GLN A 698 -18.45 6.86 0.27
N GLY A 699 -17.91 7.39 -0.82
CA GLY A 699 -17.64 6.60 -2.02
C GLY A 699 -16.60 5.51 -1.80
N ASN A 700 -15.52 5.80 -1.05
CA ASN A 700 -14.50 4.81 -0.69
C ASN A 700 -15.05 3.71 0.22
N THR A 701 -15.91 4.07 1.16
CA THR A 701 -16.62 3.09 2.00
C THR A 701 -17.55 2.22 1.17
N ALA A 702 -18.37 2.81 0.30
CA ALA A 702 -19.26 2.05 -0.57
C ALA A 702 -18.47 1.10 -1.49
N ALA A 703 -17.37 1.57 -2.08
CA ALA A 703 -16.50 0.73 -2.89
C ALA A 703 -15.86 -0.44 -2.11
N ARG A 704 -15.54 -0.23 -0.83
CA ARG A 704 -14.98 -1.23 0.10
C ARG A 704 -16.02 -2.16 0.72
N THR A 705 -17.29 -2.01 0.42
CA THR A 705 -18.35 -2.85 0.99
C THR A 705 -19.23 -3.47 -0.08
N CYS A 706 -19.25 -2.87 -1.27
CA CYS A 706 -20.02 -3.41 -2.38
C CYS A 706 -19.38 -4.67 -2.96
N LYS A 707 -20.23 -5.50 -3.54
CA LYS A 707 -19.84 -6.67 -4.32
C LYS A 707 -19.03 -6.25 -5.55
N ILE A 708 -17.88 -6.88 -5.77
CA ILE A 708 -17.05 -6.64 -6.95
C ILE A 708 -17.17 -7.83 -7.90
N LEU A 709 -17.47 -7.58 -9.17
CA LEU A 709 -17.43 -8.59 -10.23
C LEU A 709 -16.15 -8.36 -11.04
N GLN A 710 -15.19 -9.28 -10.95
CA GLN A 710 -14.04 -9.30 -11.85
C GLN A 710 -14.36 -10.14 -13.08
N VAL A 711 -14.72 -9.44 -14.14
CA VAL A 711 -15.33 -9.98 -15.36
C VAL A 711 -14.29 -10.13 -16.46
N SER A 712 -14.62 -10.92 -17.50
CA SER A 712 -13.78 -11.01 -18.69
C SER A 712 -13.84 -9.72 -19.52
N PRO A 713 -12.79 -9.38 -20.30
CA PRO A 713 -12.83 -8.24 -21.23
C PRO A 713 -13.99 -8.33 -22.23
N VAL A 714 -14.29 -9.56 -22.67
CA VAL A 714 -15.37 -9.85 -23.61
C VAL A 714 -16.73 -9.52 -22.99
N SER A 715 -16.98 -9.97 -21.77
CA SER A 715 -18.24 -9.70 -21.08
C SER A 715 -18.38 -8.24 -20.68
N ALA A 716 -17.31 -7.60 -20.22
CA ALA A 716 -17.28 -6.16 -19.95
C ALA A 716 -17.64 -5.34 -21.19
N ALA A 717 -17.08 -5.67 -22.36
CA ALA A 717 -17.38 -4.99 -23.61
C ALA A 717 -18.83 -5.18 -24.04
N ARG A 718 -19.36 -6.41 -24.00
CA ARG A 718 -20.75 -6.71 -24.36
C ARG A 718 -21.74 -5.97 -23.47
N TYR A 719 -21.48 -5.97 -22.16
CA TYR A 719 -22.26 -5.20 -21.18
C TYR A 719 -22.23 -3.71 -21.51
N MET A 720 -21.04 -3.16 -21.77
CA MET A 720 -20.87 -1.75 -22.09
C MET A 720 -21.60 -1.32 -23.37
N VAL A 721 -21.58 -2.15 -24.41
CA VAL A 721 -22.33 -1.90 -25.65
C VAL A 721 -23.84 -1.97 -25.42
N ALA A 722 -24.31 -2.93 -24.61
CA ALA A 722 -25.71 -3.05 -24.24
C ALA A 722 -26.23 -1.79 -23.54
N VAL A 723 -25.51 -1.33 -22.51
CA VAL A 723 -25.85 -0.10 -21.75
C VAL A 723 -25.78 1.14 -22.62
N MET A 724 -24.77 1.23 -23.49
CA MET A 724 -24.61 2.34 -24.45
C MET A 724 -25.79 2.45 -25.39
N ARG A 725 -26.16 1.35 -26.03
CA ARG A 725 -27.28 1.29 -26.97
C ARG A 725 -28.61 1.60 -26.29
N ALA A 726 -28.73 1.38 -24.98
CA ALA A 726 -29.90 1.72 -24.18
C ALA A 726 -30.01 3.23 -23.86
N GLN A 727 -28.93 4.00 -24.00
CA GLN A 727 -28.97 5.43 -23.70
C GLN A 727 -29.86 6.20 -24.70
N PRO A 728 -30.52 7.29 -24.27
CA PRO A 728 -31.27 8.15 -25.17
C PRO A 728 -30.35 8.86 -26.17
N GLY A 729 -30.78 8.93 -27.42
CA GLY A 729 -30.03 9.56 -28.52
C GLY A 729 -29.19 8.57 -29.33
N ASP A 730 -28.35 9.08 -30.23
CA ASP A 730 -27.47 8.28 -31.10
C ASP A 730 -26.10 8.07 -30.44
N VAL A 731 -26.05 7.63 -29.18
CA VAL A 731 -24.79 7.46 -28.45
C VAL A 731 -23.95 6.33 -29.07
N ARG A 732 -22.74 6.66 -29.56
CA ARG A 732 -21.85 5.72 -30.29
C ARG A 732 -20.52 5.40 -29.63
N LEU A 733 -20.22 5.98 -28.48
CA LEU A 733 -18.98 5.71 -27.72
C LEU A 733 -19.32 5.39 -26.28
N ALA A 734 -18.75 4.30 -25.77
CA ALA A 734 -18.82 3.92 -24.38
C ALA A 734 -17.46 3.54 -23.82
N GLY A 735 -17.27 3.76 -22.53
CA GLY A 735 -16.02 3.43 -21.87
C GLY A 735 -16.13 3.39 -20.36
N VAL A 736 -14.97 3.23 -19.72
CA VAL A 736 -14.85 3.03 -18.27
C VAL A 736 -14.43 4.28 -17.52
N HIS A 737 -14.42 4.21 -16.19
CA HIS A 737 -13.88 5.28 -15.35
C HIS A 737 -12.37 5.48 -15.62
N PRO A 738 -11.88 6.73 -15.75
CA PRO A 738 -10.50 7.01 -16.15
C PRO A 738 -9.43 6.74 -15.09
N THR A 739 -9.82 6.52 -13.84
CA THR A 739 -8.89 6.27 -12.73
C THR A 739 -9.35 5.05 -11.94
N HIS A 740 -8.40 4.40 -11.25
CA HIS A 740 -8.68 3.30 -10.31
C HIS A 740 -9.17 3.81 -8.93
N ASN A 741 -9.43 5.11 -8.80
CA ASN A 741 -9.94 5.70 -7.56
C ASN A 741 -11.44 5.42 -7.43
N ALA A 742 -11.78 4.40 -6.63
CA ALA A 742 -13.15 3.97 -6.43
C ALA A 742 -14.03 5.06 -5.80
N GLY A 743 -13.54 5.80 -4.81
CA GLY A 743 -14.31 6.90 -4.20
C GLY A 743 -14.68 8.00 -5.21
N GLU A 744 -13.75 8.40 -6.07
CA GLU A 744 -14.04 9.40 -7.12
C GLU A 744 -15.11 8.90 -8.09
N ALA A 745 -15.03 7.63 -8.47
CA ALA A 745 -16.01 7.04 -9.36
C ALA A 745 -17.40 6.97 -8.71
N PHE A 746 -17.47 6.64 -7.42
CA PHE A 746 -18.69 6.61 -6.62
C PHE A 746 -19.29 8.01 -6.36
N ASN A 747 -18.48 9.07 -6.45
CA ASN A 747 -18.97 10.47 -6.46
C ASN A 747 -19.66 10.87 -7.79
N ALA A 748 -19.58 10.03 -8.82
CA ALA A 748 -20.34 10.18 -10.05
C ALA A 748 -21.55 9.22 -10.07
N PRO A 749 -22.64 9.54 -10.80
CA PRO A 749 -23.71 8.58 -11.06
C PRO A 749 -23.15 7.32 -11.74
N GLY A 750 -23.80 6.15 -11.60
CA GLY A 750 -23.30 4.90 -12.19
C GLY A 750 -22.99 4.99 -13.70
N ILE A 751 -23.76 5.78 -14.45
CA ILE A 751 -23.57 6.07 -15.87
C ILE A 751 -23.46 7.60 -16.07
N SER A 752 -22.64 8.05 -17.03
CA SER A 752 -22.54 9.47 -17.37
C SER A 752 -22.50 9.72 -18.87
N ALA A 753 -23.28 10.72 -19.32
CA ALA A 753 -23.51 10.99 -20.73
C ALA A 753 -22.51 11.99 -21.37
N GLN A 754 -21.83 12.80 -20.56
CA GLN A 754 -21.05 13.97 -21.00
C GLN A 754 -19.71 14.05 -20.29
N ARG A 755 -19.05 12.90 -20.12
CA ARG A 755 -17.79 12.79 -19.36
C ARG A 755 -16.71 12.14 -20.22
N PHE A 756 -15.47 12.51 -19.93
CA PHE A 756 -14.29 11.92 -20.54
C PHE A 756 -14.28 10.38 -20.44
N VAL A 757 -14.13 9.72 -21.59
CA VAL A 757 -13.92 8.28 -21.74
C VAL A 757 -12.44 8.02 -22.00
N VAL A 758 -11.81 7.22 -21.13
CA VAL A 758 -10.38 6.91 -21.22
C VAL A 758 -10.08 5.95 -22.38
N GLY A 759 -8.93 6.15 -23.03
CA GLY A 759 -8.49 5.33 -24.16
C GLY A 759 -8.04 3.91 -23.81
N ASP A 760 -8.00 3.51 -22.54
CA ASP A 760 -7.54 2.18 -22.12
C ASP A 760 -8.52 1.06 -22.44
N PHE A 761 -9.82 1.32 -22.27
CA PHE A 761 -10.85 0.35 -22.60
C PHE A 761 -12.16 1.05 -22.97
N PHE A 762 -12.53 0.96 -24.24
CA PHE A 762 -13.75 1.57 -24.76
C PHE A 762 -14.35 0.73 -25.90
N ALA A 763 -15.63 0.96 -26.19
CA ALA A 763 -16.35 0.43 -27.33
C ALA A 763 -16.90 1.58 -28.17
N ALA A 764 -16.72 1.51 -29.48
CA ALA A 764 -17.23 2.48 -30.44
C ALA A 764 -18.04 1.77 -31.53
N GLU A 765 -19.29 2.21 -31.72
CA GLU A 765 -20.08 1.87 -32.90
C GLU A 765 -19.43 2.47 -34.15
N VAL A 766 -19.80 1.94 -35.33
CA VAL A 766 -19.33 2.50 -36.60
C VAL A 766 -19.76 3.97 -36.70
N SER A 767 -18.79 4.88 -36.71
CA SER A 767 -18.99 6.33 -36.73
C SER A 767 -17.95 7.02 -37.61
N PRO A 768 -18.19 8.28 -38.04
CA PRO A 768 -17.19 9.06 -38.80
C PRO A 768 -16.05 9.59 -37.92
N CYS A 769 -16.17 9.53 -36.59
CA CYS A 769 -15.16 10.05 -35.68
C CYS A 769 -13.88 9.22 -35.74
N ARG A 770 -12.71 9.89 -35.73
CA ARG A 770 -11.37 9.30 -35.73
C ARG A 770 -10.47 10.03 -34.76
N PHE A 771 -9.44 9.36 -34.28
CA PHE A 771 -8.38 9.98 -33.50
C PHE A 771 -7.60 10.95 -34.40
N ASP A 772 -7.43 12.18 -33.96
CA ASP A 772 -6.68 13.20 -34.69
C ASP A 772 -5.18 12.91 -34.63
N ILE A 773 -4.61 12.59 -35.79
CA ILE A 773 -3.21 12.19 -35.96
C ILE A 773 -2.19 13.26 -35.57
N ARG A 774 -2.64 14.49 -35.31
CA ARG A 774 -1.75 15.56 -34.84
C ARG A 774 -1.38 15.34 -33.37
N PHE A 775 -2.26 14.73 -32.57
CA PHE A 775 -1.97 14.42 -31.17
C PHE A 775 -0.87 13.37 -31.07
N THR A 776 -0.15 13.38 -29.96
CA THR A 776 0.80 12.34 -29.57
C THR A 776 0.42 11.75 -28.21
N LEU A 777 -0.32 12.53 -27.42
CA LEU A 777 -0.93 12.20 -26.14
C LEU A 777 -2.31 12.88 -26.07
N LYS A 778 -3.16 12.46 -25.14
CA LYS A 778 -4.52 13.00 -24.92
C LYS A 778 -5.45 12.83 -26.13
N GLU A 779 -5.17 11.86 -26.98
CA GLU A 779 -5.98 11.54 -28.16
C GLU A 779 -7.38 11.07 -27.79
N ASP A 780 -7.53 10.46 -26.61
CA ASP A 780 -8.79 9.99 -26.04
C ASP A 780 -9.71 11.14 -25.60
N TYR A 781 -9.15 12.24 -25.09
CA TYR A 781 -9.91 13.46 -24.82
C TYR A 781 -10.51 14.02 -26.10
N ASP A 782 -9.69 14.14 -27.15
CA ASP A 782 -10.13 14.60 -28.47
C ASP A 782 -11.21 13.70 -29.08
N TYR A 783 -11.02 12.38 -28.99
CA TYR A 783 -11.95 11.40 -29.52
C TYR A 783 -13.29 11.40 -28.77
N THR A 784 -13.25 11.59 -27.44
CA THR A 784 -14.47 11.81 -26.63
C THR A 784 -15.21 13.06 -27.10
N CYS A 785 -14.52 14.19 -27.23
CA CYS A 785 -15.13 15.45 -27.69
C CYS A 785 -15.76 15.31 -29.08
N SER A 786 -15.08 14.60 -29.99
CA SER A 786 -15.60 14.34 -31.34
C SER A 786 -16.93 13.58 -31.30
N HIS A 787 -17.11 12.64 -30.38
CA HIS A 787 -18.40 11.94 -30.20
C HIS A 787 -19.44 12.80 -29.51
N LEU A 788 -19.05 13.60 -28.51
CA LEU A 788 -19.97 14.53 -27.87
C LEU A 788 -20.52 15.57 -28.86
N GLU A 789 -19.70 16.03 -29.80
CA GLU A 789 -20.11 16.91 -30.89
C GLU A 789 -20.99 16.18 -31.92
N ALA A 790 -20.53 15.06 -32.46
CA ALA A 790 -21.21 14.37 -33.57
C ALA A 790 -22.50 13.64 -33.15
N HIS A 791 -22.54 13.11 -31.92
CA HIS A 791 -23.58 12.21 -31.45
C HIS A 791 -24.34 12.76 -30.23
N GLY A 792 -23.92 13.91 -29.71
CA GLY A 792 -24.58 14.60 -28.60
C GLY A 792 -24.35 13.98 -27.22
N GLY A 793 -23.64 12.84 -27.13
CA GLY A 793 -23.40 12.10 -25.90
C GLY A 793 -22.41 10.95 -26.05
N VAL A 794 -21.90 10.47 -24.91
CA VAL A 794 -21.10 9.24 -24.74
C VAL A 794 -21.72 8.42 -23.60
N CYS A 795 -21.33 7.16 -23.40
CA CYS A 795 -21.78 6.33 -22.28
C CYS A 795 -20.61 5.90 -21.42
N ARG A 796 -20.32 6.64 -20.35
CA ARG A 796 -19.27 6.25 -19.40
C ARG A 796 -19.82 5.46 -18.23
N LEU A 797 -19.35 4.23 -18.06
CA LEU A 797 -19.65 3.37 -16.92
C LEU A 797 -18.72 3.70 -15.76
N ASN A 798 -19.20 4.51 -14.81
CA ASN A 798 -18.39 4.90 -13.65
C ASN A 798 -18.24 3.78 -12.61
N ARG A 799 -18.93 2.65 -12.77
CA ARG A 799 -18.75 1.47 -11.91
C ARG A 799 -17.90 0.38 -12.53
N MET A 800 -17.59 0.49 -13.83
CA MET A 800 -16.63 -0.38 -14.49
C MET A 800 -15.26 0.28 -14.40
N MET A 801 -14.30 -0.43 -13.84
CA MET A 801 -12.91 0.00 -13.71
C MET A 801 -11.97 -0.99 -14.36
N VAL A 802 -10.92 -0.46 -14.95
CA VAL A 802 -9.77 -1.25 -15.39
C VAL A 802 -8.60 -0.95 -14.49
N VAL A 803 -7.91 -2.00 -14.05
CA VAL A 803 -6.66 -1.86 -13.30
C VAL A 803 -5.53 -1.99 -14.31
N ALA A 804 -4.88 -0.89 -14.64
CA ALA A 804 -3.79 -0.82 -15.61
C ALA A 804 -2.52 -0.26 -14.95
N LYS A 805 -1.35 -0.58 -15.53
CA LYS A 805 -0.04 -0.08 -15.08
C LYS A 805 0.44 1.15 -15.88
N HIS A 806 -0.46 1.82 -16.59
CA HIS A 806 -0.17 2.76 -17.69
C HIS A 806 0.65 4.02 -17.31
N GLU A 807 0.92 4.27 -16.02
CA GLU A 807 1.75 5.40 -15.58
C GLU A 807 3.23 5.05 -15.43
N THR A 808 3.55 3.77 -15.17
CA THR A 808 4.92 3.34 -14.80
C THR A 808 5.54 2.39 -15.81
N ASN A 809 4.79 1.98 -16.82
CA ASN A 809 5.26 0.99 -17.77
C ASN A 809 6.26 1.57 -18.78
N LEU A 810 7.29 0.79 -19.10
CA LEU A 810 8.20 1.06 -20.21
C LEU A 810 7.48 0.82 -21.55
N GLY A 811 7.72 1.68 -22.54
CA GLY A 811 7.05 1.60 -23.85
C GLY A 811 5.80 2.47 -23.97
N GLY A 812 5.14 2.36 -25.12
CA GLY A 812 3.82 2.98 -25.36
C GLY A 812 3.79 4.51 -25.19
N ALA A 813 2.74 5.00 -24.52
CA ALA A 813 2.54 6.44 -24.27
C ALA A 813 3.54 7.02 -23.26
N CYS A 814 4.10 6.21 -22.36
CA CYS A 814 5.10 6.64 -21.38
C CYS A 814 6.39 7.12 -22.06
N ASP A 815 6.83 6.45 -23.13
CA ASP A 815 8.02 6.83 -23.89
C ASP A 815 7.91 8.20 -24.55
N LEU A 816 6.68 8.67 -24.81
CA LEU A 816 6.42 9.97 -25.42
C LEU A 816 6.37 11.11 -24.38
N ARG A 817 6.27 10.78 -23.09
CA ARG A 817 6.29 11.78 -22.02
C ARG A 817 7.74 12.14 -21.75
N ASP A 818 8.12 13.37 -22.11
CA ASP A 818 9.39 13.92 -21.66
C ASP A 818 9.34 14.23 -20.15
N SER A 819 10.52 14.22 -19.51
CA SER A 819 10.62 14.46 -18.07
C SER A 819 10.22 15.88 -17.64
N LYS A 820 10.03 16.79 -18.59
CA LYS A 820 9.62 18.19 -18.35
C LYS A 820 8.12 18.41 -18.60
N GLY A 821 7.40 17.41 -19.11
CA GLY A 821 6.00 17.51 -19.50
C GLY A 821 5.73 18.42 -20.70
N GLU A 822 6.73 18.76 -21.54
CA GLU A 822 6.56 19.67 -22.68
C GLU A 822 5.56 19.12 -23.70
N GLU A 823 5.63 17.82 -24.00
CA GLU A 823 4.70 17.18 -24.93
C GLU A 823 3.28 17.06 -24.33
N GLU A 824 3.13 16.85 -23.02
CA GLU A 824 1.83 16.90 -22.33
C GLU A 824 1.20 18.30 -22.45
N ILE A 825 1.96 19.36 -22.17
CA ILE A 825 1.51 20.76 -22.26
C ILE A 825 1.07 21.08 -23.69
N LYS A 826 1.89 20.73 -24.68
CA LYS A 826 1.60 20.96 -26.10
C LYS A 826 0.31 20.28 -26.56
N ASN A 827 0.05 19.04 -26.12
CA ASN A 827 -1.22 18.37 -26.43
C ASN A 827 -2.41 19.03 -25.70
N CYS A 828 -2.22 19.52 -24.47
CA CYS A 828 -3.25 20.27 -23.74
C CYS A 828 -3.57 21.61 -24.40
N GLU A 829 -2.59 22.34 -24.90
CA GLU A 829 -2.79 23.57 -25.67
C GLU A 829 -3.57 23.29 -26.94
N ARG A 830 -3.22 22.22 -27.67
CA ARG A 830 -3.94 21.79 -28.87
C ARG A 830 -5.39 21.39 -28.58
N LEU A 831 -5.65 20.72 -27.46
CA LEU A 831 -7.03 20.43 -27.03
C LEU A 831 -7.84 21.72 -26.82
N LYS A 832 -7.26 22.72 -26.16
CA LYS A 832 -7.93 24.03 -25.93
C LYS A 832 -8.14 24.80 -27.24
N GLU A 833 -7.21 24.70 -28.18
CA GLU A 833 -7.34 25.31 -29.51
C GLU A 833 -8.46 24.66 -30.32
N LYS A 834 -8.50 23.32 -30.37
CA LYS A 834 -9.50 22.57 -31.14
C LYS A 834 -10.89 22.62 -30.50
N TRP A 835 -10.96 22.59 -29.18
CA TRP A 835 -12.19 22.55 -28.38
C TRP A 835 -12.25 23.74 -27.42
N PRO A 836 -12.45 24.97 -27.93
CA PRO A 836 -12.46 26.17 -27.11
C PRO A 836 -13.53 26.07 -26.01
N LYS A 837 -13.18 26.49 -24.79
CA LYS A 837 -14.01 26.44 -23.56
C LYS A 837 -14.34 25.05 -23.01
N VAL A 838 -14.01 23.95 -23.70
CA VAL A 838 -14.27 22.59 -23.20
C VAL A 838 -13.25 22.17 -22.14
N PHE A 839 -12.02 22.68 -22.22
CA PHE A 839 -10.93 22.30 -21.34
C PHE A 839 -10.51 23.43 -20.43
N ARG A 840 -10.28 23.11 -19.16
CA ARG A 840 -9.58 23.96 -18.20
C ARG A 840 -8.36 23.26 -17.65
N ASP A 841 -7.36 24.01 -17.22
CA ASP A 841 -6.19 23.44 -16.54
C ASP A 841 -6.57 22.78 -15.22
N ASN A 842 -5.91 21.67 -14.90
CA ASN A 842 -6.06 21.02 -13.62
C ASN A 842 -5.26 21.80 -12.56
N PRO A 843 -5.91 22.41 -11.54
CA PRO A 843 -5.20 23.23 -10.56
C PRO A 843 -4.28 22.44 -9.64
N LYS A 844 -4.50 21.11 -9.53
CA LYS A 844 -3.72 20.23 -8.64
C LYS A 844 -2.62 19.47 -9.38
N ARG A 845 -2.71 19.35 -10.71
CA ARG A 845 -1.81 18.52 -11.52
C ARG A 845 -1.33 19.33 -12.74
N PRO A 846 -0.17 20.00 -12.63
CA PRO A 846 0.40 20.76 -13.74
C PRO A 846 0.53 19.92 -15.01
N GLY A 847 0.23 20.52 -16.16
CA GLY A 847 0.27 19.83 -17.46
C GLY A 847 -0.94 18.93 -17.75
N GLN A 848 -1.91 18.82 -16.84
CA GLN A 848 -3.16 18.09 -17.07
C GLN A 848 -4.34 19.04 -17.29
N VAL A 849 -5.38 18.55 -17.97
CA VAL A 849 -6.63 19.28 -18.22
C VAL A 849 -7.84 18.55 -17.64
N ILE A 850 -8.90 19.29 -17.38
CA ILE A 850 -10.21 18.79 -16.98
C ILE A 850 -11.19 19.09 -18.11
N LEU A 851 -11.82 18.05 -18.64
CA LEU A 851 -12.90 18.16 -19.62
C LEU A 851 -14.20 18.60 -18.92
N GLN A 852 -14.80 19.68 -19.42
CA GLN A 852 -16.09 20.22 -19.02
C GLN A 852 -16.93 20.47 -20.27
N TRP A 853 -17.70 19.46 -20.67
CA TRP A 853 -18.65 19.63 -21.76
C TRP A 853 -19.85 20.46 -21.28
N LYS A 854 -20.06 21.63 -21.88
CA LYS A 854 -21.24 22.48 -21.66
C LYS A 854 -21.92 22.68 -23.01
N ARG A 855 -23.24 22.54 -23.07
CA ARG A 855 -23.99 22.95 -24.27
C ARG A 855 -24.24 24.44 -24.20
N GLU A 856 -24.18 25.12 -25.35
CA GLU A 856 -24.54 26.55 -25.46
C GLU A 856 -25.97 26.84 -24.96
N ALA A 857 -26.87 25.86 -25.03
CA ALA A 857 -28.22 25.96 -24.47
C ALA A 857 -28.24 26.06 -22.94
N ASP A 858 -27.26 25.46 -22.25
CA ASP A 858 -27.11 25.59 -20.80
C ASP A 858 -26.56 26.99 -20.43
N GLU A 859 -25.71 27.59 -21.28
CA GLU A 859 -25.24 28.97 -21.10
C GLU A 859 -26.38 30.00 -21.26
N ALA A 860 -27.40 29.72 -22.08
CA ALA A 860 -28.58 30.58 -22.20
C ALA A 860 -29.50 30.56 -20.96
N LEU A 861 -29.37 29.53 -20.11
CA LEU A 861 -30.11 29.41 -18.84
C LEU A 861 -29.29 29.92 -17.64
N ASP A 862 -27.97 29.85 -17.72
CA ASP A 862 -27.03 30.33 -16.69
C ASP A 862 -26.66 31.83 -16.84
N GLU A 863 -27.20 32.55 -17.84
CA GLU A 863 -27.12 34.01 -17.83
C GLU A 863 -27.78 34.53 -16.55
N PRO A 864 -27.04 35.26 -15.67
CA PRO A 864 -27.56 35.65 -14.37
C PRO A 864 -28.85 36.44 -14.56
N SER A 865 -29.93 35.98 -13.93
CA SER A 865 -31.28 36.55 -13.96
C SER A 865 -31.32 38.07 -13.79
N ALA A 866 -30.28 38.66 -13.17
CA ALA A 866 -30.05 40.10 -13.07
C ALA A 866 -29.93 40.85 -14.42
N LYS A 867 -29.53 40.21 -15.53
CA LYS A 867 -29.49 40.84 -16.86
C LYS A 867 -30.82 40.76 -17.61
N ARG A 868 -31.63 39.74 -17.35
CA ARG A 868 -32.95 39.55 -17.97
C ARG A 868 -34.02 40.51 -17.41
N ALA A 869 -33.82 41.05 -16.20
CA ALA A 869 -34.70 42.06 -15.61
C ALA A 869 -34.42 43.52 -16.07
N LYS A 870 -33.41 43.74 -16.92
CA LYS A 870 -33.03 45.08 -17.43
C LYS A 870 -33.25 45.26 -18.94
N LYS A 871 -33.84 44.27 -19.60
CA LYS A 871 -34.16 44.29 -21.03
C LYS A 871 -35.63 43.96 -21.16
#